data_AF-A0A5M7B7G0-F1
#
_entry.id   AF-A0A5M7B7G0-F1
#
_cell.length_a   1.000
_cell.length_b   1.000
_cell.length_c   1.000
_cell.angle_alpha   90.00
_cell.angle_beta   90.00
_cell.angle_gamma   90.00
#
_symmetry.space_group_name_H-M   'P 1'
#
loop_
_entity.id
_entity.type
_entity.pdbx_description
1 polymer ?
#
loop_
_entity_poly.entity_id
_entity_poly.type
_entity_poly.pdbx_seq_one_letter_code
_entity_poly.pdbx_strand_id
1 'polypeptide(L)'
;MVKYLYLSLLLFVSFTVQIFGQEEANISTKFSQDGKIYKSESNGSEIIAEFNENQKCVVTAFLGNFTYKVKYKDFVGFVKDQYLFVNEQMMDLYFDHEEEQREKAIQERKQRQEKSQSYVKEAQEKLQQIEQRRLDSIAKIEEIKQRKILENKRNDSIVKAAQEAKRQHEILKQKEAQARAEEEAKRQLLEIQRQKEAAAKEALEAKRLLELKKHKEAEEKAALEAKRQLELQKQKEAEEKAELQAKRQLELQKQKEAEEKAALEAKRQLELQKQKEAEEKAALEAKRQLELQKQKEAEEKAALEAKRQLELKKQKEAEEKAALEAKRQLELQKQKEAEEKAAIEAKRQQELQKQKEAEEKAALEAKRKLELQKQKEAEEKAAIEAKRQLELQKQKEAEEKAALEAKRQLELKKQKEADEKAALKAKRKLEIQKQKEAEEKAELEAKRQLELQKQKETAAASDLETEKQLETKKRRESAIKAERDAIRKQVNEASKYNSIAKAREKEEQQLIELRRQNDSIAKMIEKERQELEGLRRSTALAQNAMNSEPEEQDAEVIALAERMKYRNECHYQINDYDRFYNITTKRTEEYSISNKLTAELYQQGVKTNVFFNLSEDLGCASYLPNQRSSLKITLENNRTVMFYHSWDIECGEIFHFKAILTNDQKSALKSSPIKSIVLKGTKGTKDINFIEYKEFFIDKLKCID
;
A
#
# COMPACT_ATOMS: atom_id res chain seq x y z
N MET A 1 -23.25 -42.88 -33.02
CA MET A 1 -22.56 -43.85 -32.14
C MET A 1 -21.05 -43.99 -32.42
N VAL A 2 -20.54 -43.81 -33.64
CA VAL A 2 -19.12 -44.14 -33.97
C VAL A 2 -18.04 -43.34 -33.20
N LYS A 3 -18.25 -42.06 -32.86
CA LYS A 3 -17.22 -41.23 -32.20
C LYS A 3 -16.85 -41.63 -30.76
N TYR A 4 -17.70 -42.37 -30.05
CA TYR A 4 -17.38 -42.81 -28.68
C TYR A 4 -16.51 -44.06 -28.62
N LEU A 5 -16.63 -44.97 -29.61
CA LEU A 5 -15.83 -46.20 -29.69
C LEU A 5 -14.33 -45.91 -29.78
N TYR A 6 -13.93 -44.88 -30.53
CA TYR A 6 -12.51 -44.48 -30.64
C TYR A 6 -11.93 -43.96 -29.32
N LEU A 7 -12.72 -43.30 -28.48
CA LEU A 7 -12.27 -42.80 -27.18
C LEU A 7 -12.09 -43.96 -26.17
N SER A 8 -13.01 -44.94 -26.20
CA SER A 8 -12.89 -46.16 -25.41
C SER A 8 -11.70 -47.03 -25.84
N LEU A 9 -11.39 -47.10 -27.15
CA LEU A 9 -10.26 -47.89 -27.65
C LEU A 9 -8.90 -47.28 -27.24
N LEU A 10 -8.76 -45.95 -27.31
CA LEU A 10 -7.55 -45.26 -26.88
C LEU A 10 -7.30 -45.33 -25.37
N LEU A 11 -8.35 -45.47 -24.55
CA LEU A 11 -8.22 -45.68 -23.10
C LEU A 11 -7.88 -47.11 -22.69
N PHE A 12 -8.00 -48.10 -23.58
CA PHE A 12 -7.74 -49.52 -23.27
C PHE A 12 -6.36 -50.03 -23.70
N VAL A 13 -5.61 -49.28 -24.52
CA VAL A 13 -4.30 -49.70 -25.06
C VAL A 13 -3.12 -49.15 -24.24
N SER A 14 -3.34 -48.16 -23.35
CA SER A 14 -2.28 -47.53 -22.55
C SER A 14 -2.11 -48.10 -21.14
N PHE A 15 -2.66 -49.29 -20.83
CA PHE A 15 -2.54 -49.94 -19.52
C PHE A 15 -2.18 -51.43 -19.60
N THR A 16 -1.41 -51.80 -20.62
CA THR A 16 -0.84 -53.15 -20.78
C THR A 16 0.68 -53.06 -20.87
N VAL A 17 1.37 -53.87 -20.06
CA VAL A 17 2.83 -54.06 -20.05
C VAL A 17 3.65 -52.82 -19.67
N GLN A 18 3.58 -52.46 -18.38
CA GLN A 18 4.79 -52.08 -17.65
C GLN A 18 4.84 -52.71 -16.25
N ILE A 19 4.41 -53.97 -16.17
CA ILE A 19 5.00 -54.91 -15.20
C ILE A 19 6.41 -55.20 -15.70
N PHE A 20 7.36 -54.32 -15.37
CA PHE A 20 8.73 -54.77 -15.23
C PHE A 20 8.72 -55.77 -14.08
N GLY A 21 8.70 -57.06 -14.42
CA GLY A 21 9.19 -58.05 -13.48
C GLY A 21 10.65 -57.69 -13.23
N GLN A 22 10.98 -57.34 -11.99
CA GLN A 22 12.37 -57.44 -11.58
C GLN A 22 12.73 -58.91 -11.73
N GLU A 23 13.56 -59.23 -12.74
CA GLU A 23 14.22 -60.52 -12.77
C GLU A 23 15.12 -60.56 -11.54
N GLU A 24 14.65 -61.25 -10.48
CA GLU A 24 15.41 -61.40 -9.26
C GLU A 24 16.77 -62.01 -9.62
N ALA A 25 17.83 -61.25 -9.33
CA ALA A 25 19.18 -61.66 -9.68
C ALA A 25 19.51 -63.03 -9.07
N ASN A 26 20.41 -63.76 -9.71
CA ASN A 26 20.80 -65.09 -9.25
C ASN A 26 22.32 -65.18 -9.10
N ILE A 27 22.88 -64.21 -8.39
CA ILE A 27 24.33 -64.04 -8.25
C ILE A 27 24.77 -64.85 -7.04
N SER A 28 25.46 -65.97 -7.27
CA SER A 28 26.01 -66.78 -6.17
C SER A 28 27.25 -66.12 -5.59
N THR A 29 27.26 -65.93 -4.27
CA THR A 29 28.42 -65.46 -3.52
C THR A 29 28.53 -66.20 -2.17
N LYS A 30 29.36 -65.69 -1.27
CA LYS A 30 29.54 -66.16 0.11
C LYS A 30 29.48 -64.98 1.07
N PHE A 31 29.20 -65.29 2.34
CA PHE A 31 29.41 -64.33 3.42
C PHE A 31 30.91 -64.14 3.73
N SER A 32 31.31 -62.90 3.99
CA SER A 32 32.71 -62.47 4.25
C SER A 32 33.12 -62.51 5.72
N GLN A 33 32.14 -62.62 6.63
CA GLN A 33 32.30 -62.73 8.08
C GLN A 33 31.00 -63.27 8.68
N ASP A 34 31.01 -63.67 9.96
CA ASP A 34 29.79 -64.08 10.68
C ASP A 34 28.79 -62.91 10.78
N GLY A 35 27.49 -63.20 10.66
CA GLY A 35 26.46 -62.15 10.58
C GLY A 35 25.02 -62.65 10.60
N LYS A 36 24.09 -61.73 10.29
CA LYS A 36 22.64 -61.91 10.48
C LYS A 36 21.85 -61.40 9.27
N ILE A 37 20.78 -62.12 8.93
CA ILE A 37 19.82 -61.75 7.89
C ILE A 37 18.60 -61.11 8.53
N TYR A 38 18.25 -59.92 8.05
CA TYR A 38 17.11 -59.14 8.54
C TYR A 38 15.88 -59.33 7.66
N LYS A 39 14.68 -59.14 8.24
CA LYS A 39 13.39 -59.29 7.55
C LYS A 39 13.01 -58.09 6.67
N SER A 40 13.65 -56.95 6.89
CA SER A 40 13.42 -55.68 6.18
C SER A 40 14.67 -54.77 6.30
N GLU A 41 14.75 -53.75 5.45
CA GLU A 41 15.85 -52.76 5.41
C GLU A 41 15.89 -51.80 6.61
N SER A 42 14.82 -51.77 7.41
CA SER A 42 14.64 -50.83 8.52
C SER A 42 15.53 -51.15 9.73
N ASN A 43 16.21 -50.14 10.28
CA ASN A 43 16.95 -50.26 11.55
C ASN A 43 16.07 -50.86 12.66
N GLY A 44 16.55 -51.95 13.29
CA GLY A 44 15.79 -52.71 14.29
C GLY A 44 14.88 -53.81 13.73
N SER A 45 15.02 -54.18 12.46
CA SER A 45 14.29 -55.31 11.85
C SER A 45 14.53 -56.65 12.57
N GLU A 46 13.56 -57.54 12.43
CA GLU A 46 13.59 -58.91 12.95
C GLU A 46 14.70 -59.73 12.28
N ILE A 47 15.50 -60.44 13.08
CA ILE A 47 16.53 -61.36 12.61
C ILE A 47 15.84 -62.68 12.23
N ILE A 48 15.94 -63.08 10.97
CA ILE A 48 15.29 -64.30 10.45
C ILE A 48 16.27 -65.47 10.28
N ALA A 49 17.57 -65.20 10.16
CA ALA A 49 18.61 -66.21 10.12
C ALA A 49 19.96 -65.64 10.57
N GLU A 50 20.85 -66.51 11.02
CA GLU A 50 22.27 -66.20 11.26
C GLU A 50 23.13 -67.06 10.31
N PHE A 51 24.28 -66.52 9.94
CA PHE A 51 25.23 -67.16 9.02
C PHE A 51 26.66 -67.00 9.52
N ASN A 52 27.53 -67.91 9.07
CA ASN A 52 28.96 -67.87 9.35
C ASN A 52 29.76 -67.51 8.08
N GLU A 53 31.01 -67.08 8.28
CA GLU A 53 31.99 -66.84 7.23
C GLU A 53 32.05 -67.99 6.20
N ASN A 54 32.31 -67.65 4.93
CA ASN A 54 32.45 -68.55 3.79
C ASN A 54 31.23 -69.39 3.39
N GLN A 55 30.12 -69.33 4.13
CA GLN A 55 28.87 -69.99 3.75
C GLN A 55 28.29 -69.34 2.49
N LYS A 56 27.79 -70.15 1.55
CA LYS A 56 27.24 -69.67 0.26
C LYS A 56 25.85 -69.07 0.41
N CYS A 57 25.58 -68.02 -0.34
CA CYS A 57 24.28 -67.36 -0.50
C CYS A 57 24.06 -66.94 -1.97
N VAL A 58 22.86 -66.44 -2.27
CA VAL A 58 22.50 -65.86 -3.57
C VAL A 58 22.00 -64.44 -3.35
N VAL A 59 22.57 -63.46 -4.05
CA VAL A 59 22.08 -62.07 -4.08
C VAL A 59 21.00 -61.95 -5.15
N THR A 60 19.86 -61.37 -4.78
CA THR A 60 18.65 -61.28 -5.63
C THR A 60 18.19 -59.87 -5.95
N ALA A 61 18.68 -58.85 -5.24
CA ALA A 61 18.53 -57.44 -5.61
C ALA A 61 19.55 -56.57 -4.87
N PHE A 62 19.88 -55.41 -5.44
CA PHE A 62 20.50 -54.29 -4.71
C PHE A 62 19.46 -53.18 -4.47
N LEU A 63 19.53 -52.54 -3.30
CA LEU A 63 18.47 -51.69 -2.76
C LEU A 63 18.95 -50.28 -2.37
N GLY A 64 20.19 -49.95 -2.70
CA GLY A 64 20.84 -48.72 -2.23
C GLY A 64 21.39 -48.84 -0.81
N ASN A 65 22.12 -47.80 -0.38
CA ASN A 65 22.73 -47.71 0.96
C ASN A 65 23.51 -48.99 1.35
N PHE A 66 24.25 -49.58 0.40
CA PHE A 66 25.03 -50.80 0.60
C PHE A 66 24.20 -52.03 1.08
N THR A 67 22.91 -52.09 0.72
CA THR A 67 21.99 -53.15 1.15
C THR A 67 21.64 -54.08 0.00
N TYR A 68 21.80 -55.39 0.22
CA TYR A 68 21.44 -56.43 -0.74
C TYR A 68 20.31 -57.31 -0.19
N LYS A 69 19.38 -57.67 -1.06
CA LYS A 69 18.44 -58.76 -0.85
C LYS A 69 19.17 -60.08 -1.12
N VAL A 70 19.12 -61.01 -0.18
CA VAL A 70 19.79 -62.30 -0.27
C VAL A 70 18.85 -63.46 0.03
N LYS A 71 19.07 -64.57 -0.67
CA LYS A 71 18.51 -65.89 -0.37
C LYS A 71 19.61 -66.78 0.23
N TYR A 72 19.31 -67.38 1.38
CA TYR A 72 20.20 -68.27 2.11
C TYR A 72 19.39 -69.38 2.77
N LYS A 73 19.65 -70.63 2.37
CA LYS A 73 18.77 -71.77 2.67
C LYS A 73 17.32 -71.40 2.25
N ASP A 74 16.36 -71.60 3.13
CA ASP A 74 14.94 -71.29 2.91
C ASP A 74 14.57 -69.84 3.26
N PHE A 75 15.53 -69.04 3.76
CA PHE A 75 15.32 -67.64 4.15
C PHE A 75 15.64 -66.68 3.00
N VAL A 76 14.79 -65.65 2.86
CA VAL A 76 15.03 -64.49 1.98
C VAL A 76 14.92 -63.23 2.84
N GLY A 77 15.93 -62.37 2.78
CA GLY A 77 15.99 -61.15 3.60
C GLY A 77 17.15 -60.24 3.21
N PHE A 78 17.58 -59.40 4.13
CA PHE A 78 18.39 -58.23 3.85
C PHE A 78 19.72 -58.28 4.62
N VAL A 79 20.83 -58.00 3.91
CA VAL A 79 22.20 -58.05 4.43
C VAL A 79 23.01 -56.87 3.85
N LYS A 80 23.94 -56.32 4.62
CA LYS A 80 24.87 -55.26 4.16
C LYS A 80 26.06 -55.85 3.41
N ASP A 81 26.57 -55.09 2.43
CA ASP A 81 27.76 -55.40 1.63
C ASP A 81 28.97 -55.90 2.44
N GLN A 82 29.22 -55.31 3.63
CA GLN A 82 30.31 -55.67 4.54
C GLN A 82 30.27 -57.13 5.01
N TYR A 83 29.15 -57.83 4.85
CA TYR A 83 28.99 -59.26 5.15
C TYR A 83 29.05 -60.16 3.91
N LEU A 84 29.27 -59.61 2.71
CA LEU A 84 29.27 -60.35 1.44
C LEU A 84 30.60 -60.20 0.71
N PHE A 85 31.03 -61.25 0.01
CA PHE A 85 32.06 -61.10 -1.02
C PHE A 85 31.42 -60.45 -2.26
N VAL A 86 31.50 -59.12 -2.36
CA VAL A 86 31.05 -58.38 -3.55
C VAL A 86 31.85 -58.84 -4.77
N ASN A 87 31.15 -59.14 -5.87
CA ASN A 87 31.74 -59.56 -7.14
C ASN A 87 31.28 -58.64 -8.28
N GLU A 88 31.81 -58.85 -9.49
CA GLU A 88 31.52 -58.04 -10.68
C GLU A 88 30.02 -57.93 -10.97
N GLN A 89 29.28 -59.06 -10.93
CA GLN A 89 27.83 -59.08 -11.16
C GLN A 89 27.03 -58.32 -10.10
N MET A 90 27.55 -58.16 -8.87
CA MET A 90 26.93 -57.31 -7.85
C MET A 90 27.20 -55.82 -8.08
N MET A 91 28.28 -55.46 -8.78
CA MET A 91 28.56 -54.08 -9.18
C MET A 91 27.62 -53.62 -10.30
N ASP A 92 27.23 -54.52 -11.21
CA ASP A 92 26.21 -54.24 -12.24
C ASP A 92 24.89 -53.79 -11.57
N LEU A 93 24.41 -54.55 -10.58
CA LEU A 93 23.22 -54.18 -9.78
C LEU A 93 23.36 -52.86 -9.02
N TYR A 94 24.58 -52.45 -8.67
CA TYR A 94 24.84 -51.14 -8.07
C TYR A 94 24.67 -50.02 -9.11
N PHE A 95 25.26 -50.17 -10.30
CA PHE A 95 25.16 -49.17 -11.36
C PHE A 95 23.74 -49.07 -11.95
N ASP A 96 23.05 -50.19 -12.16
CA ASP A 96 21.64 -50.21 -12.59
C ASP A 96 20.74 -49.42 -11.63
N HIS A 97 20.94 -49.59 -10.31
CA HIS A 97 20.20 -48.88 -9.29
C HIS A 97 20.47 -47.37 -9.30
N GLU A 98 21.76 -46.96 -9.37
CA GLU A 98 22.14 -45.54 -9.44
C GLU A 98 21.66 -44.86 -10.74
N GLU A 99 21.61 -45.58 -11.86
CA GLU A 99 21.01 -45.09 -13.11
C GLU A 99 19.48 -44.97 -12.99
N GLU A 100 18.79 -45.95 -12.40
CA GLU A 100 17.34 -45.87 -12.15
C GLU A 100 16.98 -44.68 -11.22
N GLN A 101 17.76 -44.42 -10.17
CA GLN A 101 17.56 -43.23 -9.32
C GLN A 101 17.85 -41.92 -10.09
N ARG A 102 18.87 -41.91 -10.95
CA ARG A 102 19.18 -40.76 -11.82
C ARG A 102 18.05 -40.46 -12.79
N GLU A 103 17.48 -41.47 -13.44
CA GLU A 103 16.33 -41.31 -14.34
C GLU A 103 15.12 -40.74 -13.60
N LYS A 104 14.78 -41.29 -12.42
CA LYS A 104 13.70 -40.77 -11.56
C LYS A 104 13.90 -39.30 -11.21
N ALA A 105 15.11 -38.91 -10.79
CA ALA A 105 15.46 -37.52 -10.49
C ALA A 105 15.35 -36.59 -11.72
N ILE A 106 15.68 -37.07 -12.92
CA ILE A 106 15.52 -36.34 -14.19
C ILE A 106 14.03 -36.19 -14.54
N GLN A 107 13.22 -37.23 -14.40
CA GLN A 107 11.78 -37.17 -14.66
C GLN A 107 11.06 -36.23 -13.69
N GLU A 108 11.36 -36.30 -12.39
CA GLU A 108 10.84 -35.34 -11.41
C GLU A 108 11.25 -33.89 -11.73
N ARG A 109 12.48 -33.68 -12.21
CA ARG A 109 12.95 -32.34 -12.60
C ARG A 109 12.18 -31.80 -13.79
N LYS A 110 11.89 -32.64 -14.81
CA LYS A 110 11.04 -32.29 -15.95
C LYS A 110 9.61 -31.95 -15.51
N GLN A 111 8.97 -32.81 -14.71
CA GLN A 111 7.63 -32.55 -14.18
C GLN A 111 7.57 -31.25 -13.34
N ARG A 112 8.61 -30.96 -12.54
CA ARG A 112 8.74 -29.70 -11.81
C ARG A 112 8.88 -28.49 -12.74
N GLN A 113 9.61 -28.61 -13.85
CA GLN A 113 9.74 -27.56 -14.86
C GLN A 113 8.43 -27.31 -15.63
N GLU A 114 7.76 -28.36 -16.12
CA GLU A 114 6.47 -28.28 -16.82
C GLU A 114 5.39 -27.65 -15.91
N LYS A 115 5.34 -28.06 -14.65
CA LYS A 115 4.43 -27.49 -13.64
C LYS A 115 4.76 -26.04 -13.28
N SER A 116 6.05 -25.65 -13.33
CA SER A 116 6.45 -24.24 -13.17
C SER A 116 6.01 -23.40 -14.38
N GLN A 117 6.21 -23.91 -15.60
CA GLN A 117 5.80 -23.23 -16.83
C GLN A 117 4.27 -23.05 -16.94
N SER A 118 3.47 -24.03 -16.49
CA SER A 118 2.01 -23.89 -16.51
C SER A 118 1.52 -22.80 -15.55
N TYR A 119 2.11 -22.65 -14.36
CA TYR A 119 1.82 -21.54 -13.45
C TYR A 119 2.22 -20.17 -14.04
N VAL A 120 3.36 -20.07 -14.73
CA VAL A 120 3.77 -18.84 -15.43
C VAL A 120 2.76 -18.47 -16.51
N LYS A 121 2.30 -19.44 -17.31
CA LYS A 121 1.30 -19.21 -18.34
C LYS A 121 -0.05 -18.77 -17.75
N GLU A 122 -0.53 -19.43 -16.70
CA GLU A 122 -1.77 -19.07 -16.01
C GLU A 122 -1.69 -17.64 -15.43
N ALA A 123 -0.53 -17.21 -14.93
CA ALA A 123 -0.31 -15.84 -14.46
C ALA A 123 -0.33 -14.81 -15.60
N GLN A 124 0.23 -15.13 -16.77
CA GLN A 124 0.18 -14.28 -17.97
C GLN A 124 -1.24 -14.14 -18.52
N GLU A 125 -2.00 -15.23 -18.60
CA GLU A 125 -3.41 -15.20 -19.03
C GLU A 125 -4.27 -14.37 -18.06
N LYS A 126 -4.00 -14.45 -16.74
CA LYS A 126 -4.64 -13.60 -15.72
C LYS A 126 -4.26 -12.12 -15.83
N LEU A 127 -3.01 -11.77 -16.15
CA LEU A 127 -2.62 -10.38 -16.45
C LEU A 127 -3.49 -9.82 -17.58
N GLN A 128 -3.55 -10.52 -18.71
CA GLN A 128 -4.27 -10.04 -19.90
C GLN A 128 -5.75 -9.81 -19.61
N GLN A 129 -6.38 -10.71 -18.84
CA GLN A 129 -7.76 -10.53 -18.39
C GLN A 129 -7.94 -9.36 -17.41
N ILE A 130 -6.94 -9.01 -16.60
CA ILE A 130 -6.97 -7.81 -15.74
C ILE A 130 -6.84 -6.57 -16.62
N GLU A 131 -5.84 -6.52 -17.51
CA GLU A 131 -5.57 -5.38 -18.39
C GLU A 131 -6.76 -5.04 -19.30
N GLN A 132 -7.40 -6.04 -19.91
CA GLN A 132 -8.65 -5.87 -20.65
C GLN A 132 -9.78 -5.27 -19.79
N ARG A 133 -9.95 -5.72 -18.54
CA ARG A 133 -10.93 -5.14 -17.61
C ARG A 133 -10.62 -3.69 -17.23
N ARG A 134 -9.34 -3.29 -17.19
CA ARG A 134 -8.95 -1.88 -17.01
C ARG A 134 -9.39 -1.04 -18.20
N LEU A 135 -9.09 -1.50 -19.42
CA LEU A 135 -9.44 -0.81 -20.67
C LEU A 135 -10.96 -0.65 -20.82
N ASP A 136 -11.72 -1.71 -20.59
CA ASP A 136 -13.20 -1.67 -20.58
C ASP A 136 -13.75 -0.67 -19.55
N SER A 137 -13.13 -0.58 -18.38
CA SER A 137 -13.55 0.32 -17.30
C SER A 137 -13.22 1.77 -17.63
N ILE A 138 -12.06 2.04 -18.23
CA ILE A 138 -11.67 3.36 -18.73
C ILE A 138 -12.64 3.80 -19.84
N ALA A 139 -12.92 2.95 -20.83
CA ALA A 139 -13.86 3.24 -21.91
C ALA A 139 -15.27 3.60 -21.39
N LYS A 140 -15.78 2.87 -20.38
CA LYS A 140 -17.06 3.19 -19.71
C LYS A 140 -17.01 4.53 -18.97
N ILE A 141 -15.91 4.85 -18.30
CA ILE A 141 -15.73 6.16 -17.64
C ILE A 141 -15.72 7.30 -18.66
N GLU A 142 -15.06 7.12 -19.81
CA GLU A 142 -15.07 8.10 -20.89
C GLU A 142 -16.45 8.26 -21.53
N GLU A 143 -17.18 7.16 -21.76
CA GLU A 143 -18.56 7.22 -22.28
C GLU A 143 -19.49 7.97 -21.34
N ILE A 144 -19.42 7.70 -20.02
CA ILE A 144 -20.15 8.44 -18.98
C ILE A 144 -19.76 9.93 -18.97
N LYS A 145 -18.47 10.25 -19.14
CA LYS A 145 -17.97 11.63 -19.20
C LYS A 145 -18.51 12.36 -20.43
N GLN A 146 -18.49 11.74 -21.61
CA GLN A 146 -19.07 12.31 -22.84
C GLN A 146 -20.59 12.48 -22.71
N ARG A 147 -21.30 11.51 -22.12
CA ARG A 147 -22.74 11.57 -21.84
C ARG A 147 -23.09 12.78 -20.96
N LYS A 148 -22.34 13.01 -19.87
CA LYS A 148 -22.50 14.20 -19.01
C LYS A 148 -22.15 15.52 -19.71
N ILE A 149 -21.15 15.54 -20.59
CA ILE A 149 -20.84 16.73 -21.42
C ILE A 149 -22.00 17.05 -22.37
N LEU A 150 -22.60 16.03 -22.99
CA LEU A 150 -23.77 16.19 -23.88
C LEU A 150 -25.03 16.63 -23.10
N GLU A 151 -25.25 16.07 -21.92
CA GLU A 151 -26.33 16.46 -21.00
C GLU A 151 -26.20 17.92 -20.54
N ASN A 152 -25.00 18.36 -20.13
CA ASN A 152 -24.75 19.76 -19.79
C ASN A 152 -25.00 20.69 -20.99
N LYS A 153 -24.52 20.35 -22.19
CA LYS A 153 -24.81 21.11 -23.43
C LYS A 153 -26.31 21.19 -23.73
N ARG A 154 -27.07 20.12 -23.48
CA ARG A 154 -28.54 20.10 -23.61
C ARG A 154 -29.19 21.03 -22.58
N ASN A 155 -28.75 20.98 -21.33
CA ASN A 155 -29.28 21.81 -20.24
C ASN A 155 -28.99 23.30 -20.48
N ASP A 156 -27.77 23.66 -20.91
CA ASP A 156 -27.43 25.02 -21.35
C ASP A 156 -28.33 25.51 -22.49
N SER A 157 -28.64 24.62 -23.44
CA SER A 157 -29.53 24.93 -24.58
C SER A 157 -30.98 25.14 -24.14
N ILE A 158 -31.46 24.35 -23.18
CA ILE A 158 -32.78 24.53 -22.55
C ILE A 158 -32.84 25.85 -21.76
N VAL A 159 -31.79 26.20 -21.01
CA VAL A 159 -31.70 27.47 -20.29
C VAL A 159 -31.72 28.66 -21.25
N LYS A 160 -30.97 28.59 -22.36
CA LYS A 160 -30.98 29.62 -23.42
C LYS A 160 -32.36 29.76 -24.06
N ALA A 161 -33.00 28.65 -24.44
CA ALA A 161 -34.35 28.66 -25.00
C ALA A 161 -35.38 29.23 -24.00
N ALA A 162 -35.26 28.94 -22.71
CA ALA A 162 -36.14 29.49 -21.66
C ALA A 162 -35.89 31.00 -21.42
N GLN A 163 -34.65 31.49 -21.56
CA GLN A 163 -34.35 32.93 -21.53
C GLN A 163 -34.90 33.63 -22.78
N GLU A 164 -34.79 33.01 -23.96
CA GLU A 164 -35.31 33.57 -25.20
C GLU A 164 -36.84 33.61 -25.23
N ALA A 165 -37.52 32.55 -24.76
CA ALA A 165 -38.97 32.53 -24.60
C ALA A 165 -39.46 33.64 -23.65
N LYS A 166 -38.72 33.94 -22.57
CA LYS A 166 -39.01 35.09 -21.70
C LYS A 166 -38.89 36.42 -22.43
N ARG A 167 -37.80 36.64 -23.19
CA ARG A 167 -37.63 37.85 -24.02
C ARG A 167 -38.74 38.00 -25.05
N GLN A 168 -39.13 36.91 -25.72
CA GLN A 168 -40.23 36.91 -26.68
C GLN A 168 -41.57 37.26 -26.01
N HIS A 169 -41.83 36.75 -24.79
CA HIS A 169 -43.02 37.10 -24.02
C HIS A 169 -43.01 38.57 -23.54
N GLU A 170 -41.85 39.11 -23.14
CA GLU A 170 -41.70 40.53 -22.80
C GLU A 170 -41.92 41.45 -24.02
N ILE A 171 -41.38 41.08 -25.19
CA ILE A 171 -41.61 41.78 -26.46
C ILE A 171 -43.09 41.72 -26.86
N LEU A 172 -43.75 40.58 -26.69
CA LEU A 172 -45.19 40.44 -26.95
C LEU A 172 -46.00 41.37 -26.02
N LYS A 173 -45.69 41.37 -24.72
CA LYS A 173 -46.33 42.26 -23.73
C LYS A 173 -46.10 43.74 -24.03
N GLN A 174 -44.92 44.12 -24.53
CA GLN A 174 -44.64 45.48 -25.00
C GLN A 174 -45.48 45.85 -26.24
N LYS A 175 -45.60 44.94 -27.23
CA LYS A 175 -46.46 45.14 -28.41
C LYS A 175 -47.94 45.26 -28.04
N GLU A 176 -48.43 44.45 -27.11
CA GLU A 176 -49.80 44.59 -26.58
C GLU A 176 -50.02 45.95 -25.89
N ALA A 177 -49.06 46.41 -25.09
CA ALA A 177 -49.15 47.73 -24.44
C ALA A 177 -49.14 48.88 -25.46
N GLN A 178 -48.30 48.79 -26.50
CA GLN A 178 -48.26 49.74 -27.62
C GLN A 178 -49.59 49.76 -28.39
N ALA A 179 -50.14 48.58 -28.73
CA ALA A 179 -51.42 48.49 -29.44
C ALA A 179 -52.59 49.10 -28.64
N ARG A 180 -52.63 48.87 -27.31
CA ARG A 180 -53.63 49.49 -26.43
C ARG A 180 -53.48 51.02 -26.37
N ALA A 181 -52.25 51.52 -26.27
CA ALA A 181 -51.99 52.97 -26.28
C ALA A 181 -52.33 53.62 -27.63
N GLU A 182 -52.11 52.92 -28.75
CA GLU A 182 -52.51 53.39 -30.09
C GLU A 182 -54.04 53.40 -30.25
N GLU A 183 -54.75 52.41 -29.70
CA GLU A 183 -56.22 52.39 -29.68
C GLU A 183 -56.78 53.53 -28.81
N GLU A 184 -56.20 53.78 -27.64
CA GLU A 184 -56.58 54.86 -26.74
C GLU A 184 -56.34 56.24 -27.38
N ALA A 185 -55.19 56.44 -28.05
CA ALA A 185 -54.92 57.66 -28.81
C ALA A 185 -55.92 57.87 -29.96
N LYS A 186 -56.34 56.79 -30.66
CA LYS A 186 -57.40 56.86 -31.68
C LYS A 186 -58.76 57.24 -31.09
N ARG A 187 -59.12 56.70 -29.92
CA ARG A 187 -60.35 57.07 -29.19
C ARG A 187 -60.34 58.55 -28.81
N GLN A 188 -59.24 59.05 -28.23
CA GLN A 188 -59.07 60.47 -27.88
C GLN A 188 -59.14 61.38 -29.12
N LEU A 189 -58.53 61.00 -30.24
CA LEU A 189 -58.56 61.79 -31.47
C LEU A 189 -59.97 61.85 -32.09
N LEU A 190 -60.74 60.75 -32.03
CA LEU A 190 -62.16 60.72 -32.42
C LEU A 190 -63.03 61.60 -31.51
N GLU A 191 -62.73 61.66 -30.21
CA GLU A 191 -63.42 62.55 -29.27
C GLU A 191 -63.13 64.03 -29.56
N ILE A 192 -61.86 64.38 -29.84
CA ILE A 192 -61.46 65.72 -30.30
C ILE A 192 -62.16 66.10 -31.62
N GLN A 193 -62.37 65.15 -32.54
CA GLN A 193 -63.16 65.39 -33.76
C GLN A 193 -64.62 65.70 -33.43
N ARG A 194 -65.26 64.92 -32.55
CA ARG A 194 -66.65 65.19 -32.10
C ARG A 194 -66.80 66.54 -31.41
N GLN A 195 -65.85 66.93 -30.57
CA GLN A 195 -65.83 68.25 -29.94
C GLN A 195 -65.69 69.39 -30.96
N LYS A 196 -64.86 69.23 -32.00
CA LYS A 196 -64.74 70.19 -33.11
C LYS A 196 -66.02 70.27 -33.94
N GLU A 197 -66.70 69.16 -34.20
CA GLU A 197 -68.00 69.15 -34.89
C GLU A 197 -69.11 69.81 -34.07
N ALA A 198 -69.12 69.62 -32.75
CA ALA A 198 -70.06 70.30 -31.85
C ALA A 198 -69.82 71.82 -31.87
N ALA A 199 -68.59 72.27 -31.65
CA ALA A 199 -68.23 73.69 -31.70
C ALA A 199 -68.50 74.32 -33.08
N ALA A 200 -68.35 73.56 -34.18
CA ALA A 200 -68.70 74.02 -35.53
C ALA A 200 -70.22 74.19 -35.73
N LYS A 201 -71.04 73.32 -35.12
CA LYS A 201 -72.52 73.46 -35.11
C LYS A 201 -72.95 74.66 -34.27
N GLU A 202 -72.40 74.83 -33.07
CA GLU A 202 -72.63 76.00 -32.20
C GLU A 202 -72.24 77.31 -32.91
N ALA A 203 -71.09 77.34 -33.59
CA ALA A 203 -70.65 78.50 -34.36
C ALA A 203 -71.56 78.80 -35.58
N LEU A 204 -72.14 77.77 -36.20
CA LEU A 204 -73.13 77.93 -37.28
C LEU A 204 -74.48 78.44 -36.75
N GLU A 205 -74.91 77.97 -35.58
CA GLU A 205 -76.12 78.44 -34.91
C GLU A 205 -75.96 79.89 -34.42
N ALA A 206 -74.81 80.24 -33.84
CA ALA A 206 -74.47 81.61 -33.49
C ALA A 206 -74.46 82.55 -34.71
N LYS A 207 -73.99 82.08 -35.87
CA LYS A 207 -74.10 82.84 -37.14
C LYS A 207 -75.55 83.02 -37.57
N ARG A 208 -76.40 81.99 -37.53
CA ARG A 208 -77.83 82.09 -37.85
C ARG A 208 -78.56 83.06 -36.91
N LEU A 209 -78.26 83.03 -35.61
CA LEU A 209 -78.79 83.98 -34.63
C LEU A 209 -78.33 85.41 -34.90
N LEU A 210 -77.09 85.62 -35.37
CA LEU A 210 -76.58 86.92 -35.78
C LEU A 210 -77.24 87.42 -37.08
N GLU A 211 -77.48 86.55 -38.05
CA GLU A 211 -78.23 86.88 -39.28
C GLU A 211 -79.69 87.22 -38.95
N LEU A 212 -80.34 86.47 -38.05
CA LEU A 212 -81.70 86.77 -37.59
C LEU A 212 -81.79 88.11 -36.84
N LYS A 213 -80.75 88.49 -36.08
CA LYS A 213 -80.64 89.84 -35.49
C LYS A 213 -80.51 90.91 -36.58
N LYS A 214 -79.59 90.74 -37.54
CA LYS A 214 -79.43 91.66 -38.68
C LYS A 214 -80.71 91.81 -39.50
N HIS A 215 -81.50 90.74 -39.64
CA HIS A 215 -82.77 90.80 -40.36
C HIS A 215 -83.83 91.62 -39.61
N LYS A 216 -83.88 91.53 -38.27
CA LYS A 216 -84.72 92.40 -37.44
C LYS A 216 -84.26 93.85 -37.43
N GLU A 217 -82.94 94.09 -37.35
CA GLU A 217 -82.35 95.43 -37.51
C GLU A 217 -82.62 96.02 -38.92
N ALA A 218 -82.77 95.17 -39.94
CA ALA A 218 -83.14 95.57 -41.30
C ALA A 218 -84.64 95.89 -41.42
N GLU A 219 -85.54 95.11 -40.79
CA GLU A 219 -86.96 95.44 -40.69
C GLU A 219 -87.19 96.77 -39.93
N GLU A 220 -86.48 96.97 -38.82
CA GLU A 220 -86.54 98.20 -38.02
C GLU A 220 -86.01 99.41 -38.81
N LYS A 221 -84.95 99.24 -39.60
CA LYS A 221 -84.47 100.26 -40.55
C LYS A 221 -85.45 100.51 -41.69
N ALA A 222 -86.06 99.47 -42.27
CA ALA A 222 -87.07 99.63 -43.32
C ALA A 222 -88.31 100.40 -42.82
N ALA A 223 -88.73 100.16 -41.57
CA ALA A 223 -89.79 100.92 -40.92
C ALA A 223 -89.40 102.40 -40.68
N LEU A 224 -88.12 102.68 -40.40
CA LEU A 224 -87.59 104.04 -40.25
C LEU A 224 -87.41 104.76 -41.60
N GLU A 225 -87.06 104.03 -42.66
CA GLU A 225 -86.76 104.54 -43.99
C GLU A 225 -88.04 104.80 -44.81
N ALA A 226 -89.05 103.93 -44.69
CA ALA A 226 -90.41 104.20 -45.15
C ALA A 226 -91.02 105.46 -44.52
N LYS A 227 -90.54 105.86 -43.34
CA LYS A 227 -90.94 107.11 -42.64
C LYS A 227 -90.11 108.34 -43.05
N ARG A 228 -89.13 108.19 -43.95
CA ARG A 228 -88.28 109.28 -44.47
C ARG A 228 -88.40 109.53 -45.98
N GLN A 229 -88.96 108.60 -46.76
CA GLN A 229 -89.15 108.78 -48.20
C GLN A 229 -90.44 109.54 -48.59
N LEU A 230 -90.81 110.59 -47.84
CA LEU A 230 -91.86 111.54 -48.24
C LEU A 230 -91.37 113.01 -48.30
N GLU A 231 -90.14 113.31 -47.90
CA GLU A 231 -89.59 114.67 -48.01
C GLU A 231 -88.37 114.76 -48.93
N LEU A 232 -88.62 115.42 -50.07
CA LEU A 232 -87.71 116.14 -50.96
C LEU A 232 -86.49 115.42 -51.56
N GLN A 233 -86.63 115.18 -52.87
CA GLN A 233 -85.52 115.32 -53.82
C GLN A 233 -84.89 116.73 -53.73
N LYS A 234 -83.56 116.79 -53.53
CA LYS A 234 -82.56 117.81 -53.96
C LYS A 234 -81.25 117.48 -53.22
N GLN A 235 -80.05 117.52 -53.81
CA GLN A 235 -79.62 117.90 -55.15
C GLN A 235 -78.48 116.95 -55.64
N LYS A 236 -78.01 117.13 -56.88
CA LYS A 236 -76.91 116.35 -57.48
C LYS A 236 -75.53 117.00 -57.25
N GLU A 237 -74.51 116.31 -57.77
CA GLU A 237 -73.14 116.75 -58.06
C GLU A 237 -72.21 116.93 -56.83
N ALA A 238 -70.89 116.73 -56.96
CA ALA A 238 -70.07 116.55 -58.17
C ALA A 238 -69.26 115.23 -58.21
N GLU A 239 -68.65 114.95 -59.36
CA GLU A 239 -67.85 113.75 -59.67
C GLU A 239 -66.35 113.90 -59.30
N GLU A 240 -65.53 113.00 -59.86
CA GLU A 240 -64.11 113.19 -60.18
C GLU A 240 -63.05 112.93 -59.09
N LYS A 241 -62.72 111.64 -58.90
CA LYS A 241 -61.36 111.18 -58.50
C LYS A 241 -61.17 109.67 -58.72
N ALA A 242 -60.84 109.27 -59.96
CA ALA A 242 -60.59 107.86 -60.31
C ALA A 242 -59.30 107.59 -61.12
N GLU A 243 -58.56 108.62 -61.57
CA GLU A 243 -57.36 108.44 -62.41
C GLU A 243 -56.08 108.01 -61.64
N LEU A 244 -56.21 107.54 -60.40
CA LEU A 244 -55.06 107.23 -59.51
C LEU A 244 -54.95 105.75 -59.10
N GLN A 245 -55.56 104.83 -59.86
CA GLN A 245 -55.51 103.39 -59.54
C GLN A 245 -54.73 102.53 -60.55
N ALA A 246 -54.73 102.88 -61.84
CA ALA A 246 -54.10 102.08 -62.90
C ALA A 246 -52.56 101.95 -62.75
N LYS A 247 -51.85 103.01 -62.34
CA LYS A 247 -50.37 103.01 -62.28
C LYS A 247 -49.78 102.17 -61.14
N ARG A 248 -50.54 101.81 -60.09
CA ARG A 248 -50.01 101.06 -58.93
C ARG A 248 -50.02 99.53 -59.07
N GLN A 249 -50.72 98.96 -60.06
CA GLN A 249 -50.80 97.51 -60.21
C GLN A 249 -49.64 96.91 -61.03
N LEU A 250 -49.11 97.65 -62.01
CA LEU A 250 -48.08 97.15 -62.93
C LEU A 250 -46.69 96.99 -62.28
N GLU A 251 -46.41 97.76 -61.23
CA GLU A 251 -45.12 97.77 -60.54
C GLU A 251 -45.01 96.62 -59.51
N LEU A 252 -46.13 96.29 -58.84
CA LEU A 252 -46.17 95.27 -57.79
C LEU A 252 -46.00 93.82 -58.31
N GLN A 253 -46.34 93.56 -59.58
CA GLN A 253 -46.10 92.24 -60.19
C GLN A 253 -44.62 91.98 -60.47
N LYS A 254 -43.86 93.00 -60.89
CA LYS A 254 -42.45 92.84 -61.30
C LYS A 254 -41.50 92.55 -60.14
N GLN A 255 -41.83 92.94 -58.92
CA GLN A 255 -41.04 92.59 -57.73
C GLN A 255 -41.24 91.13 -57.31
N LYS A 256 -42.49 90.63 -57.29
CA LYS A 256 -42.80 89.27 -56.81
C LYS A 256 -42.17 88.17 -57.68
N GLU A 257 -42.18 88.35 -59.01
CA GLU A 257 -41.58 87.37 -59.92
C GLU A 257 -40.04 87.30 -59.81
N ALA A 258 -39.40 88.35 -59.29
CA ALA A 258 -37.96 88.36 -59.01
C ALA A 258 -37.64 87.68 -57.66
N GLU A 259 -38.41 87.96 -56.61
CA GLU A 259 -38.25 87.29 -55.30
C GLU A 259 -38.43 85.77 -55.39
N GLU A 260 -39.47 85.29 -56.11
CA GLU A 260 -39.74 83.86 -56.20
C GLU A 260 -38.62 83.08 -56.93
N LYS A 261 -38.05 83.67 -57.99
CA LYS A 261 -36.90 83.10 -58.70
C LYS A 261 -35.64 83.08 -57.82
N ALA A 262 -35.34 84.17 -57.12
CA ALA A 262 -34.21 84.24 -56.19
C ALA A 262 -34.34 83.22 -55.03
N ALA A 263 -35.54 83.07 -54.47
CA ALA A 263 -35.82 82.11 -53.40
C ALA A 263 -35.67 80.65 -53.88
N LEU A 264 -36.12 80.33 -55.09
CA LEU A 264 -35.98 78.99 -55.68
C LEU A 264 -34.51 78.64 -55.97
N GLU A 265 -33.72 79.59 -56.46
CA GLU A 265 -32.30 79.40 -56.75
C GLU A 265 -31.47 79.26 -55.46
N ALA A 266 -31.69 80.10 -54.46
CA ALA A 266 -31.05 79.98 -53.15
C ALA A 266 -31.38 78.62 -52.48
N LYS A 267 -32.62 78.13 -52.61
CA LYS A 267 -33.02 76.82 -52.09
C LYS A 267 -32.30 75.67 -52.79
N ARG A 268 -32.13 75.73 -54.12
CA ARG A 268 -31.33 74.76 -54.88
C ARG A 268 -29.85 74.78 -54.49
N GLN A 269 -29.24 75.94 -54.28
CA GLN A 269 -27.84 76.05 -53.85
C GLN A 269 -27.62 75.43 -52.46
N LEU A 270 -28.54 75.68 -51.51
CA LEU A 270 -28.51 75.08 -50.17
C LEU A 270 -28.66 73.55 -50.20
N GLU A 271 -29.53 73.04 -51.08
CA GLU A 271 -29.76 71.60 -51.25
C GLU A 271 -28.54 70.90 -51.88
N LEU A 272 -27.90 71.53 -52.87
CA LEU A 272 -26.66 71.05 -53.48
C LEU A 272 -25.47 71.08 -52.51
N GLN A 273 -25.36 72.09 -51.65
CA GLN A 273 -24.35 72.11 -50.56
C GLN A 273 -24.55 70.94 -49.60
N LYS A 274 -25.79 70.69 -49.15
CA LYS A 274 -26.10 69.57 -48.24
C LYS A 274 -25.80 68.20 -48.85
N GLN A 275 -26.03 68.02 -50.15
CA GLN A 275 -25.64 66.79 -50.85
C GLN A 275 -24.12 66.61 -50.86
N LYS A 276 -23.34 67.64 -51.21
CA LYS A 276 -21.87 67.58 -51.21
C LYS A 276 -21.28 67.33 -49.82
N GLU A 277 -21.82 67.98 -48.79
CA GLU A 277 -21.38 67.78 -47.40
C GLU A 277 -21.70 66.36 -46.90
N ALA A 278 -22.80 65.75 -47.37
CA ALA A 278 -23.14 64.36 -47.09
C ALA A 278 -22.24 63.36 -47.84
N GLU A 279 -21.95 63.59 -49.12
CA GLU A 279 -20.97 62.78 -49.89
C GLU A 279 -19.58 62.84 -49.27
N GLU A 280 -19.09 64.03 -48.90
CA GLU A 280 -17.76 64.20 -48.30
C GLU A 280 -17.67 63.46 -46.95
N LYS A 281 -18.72 63.54 -46.12
CA LYS A 281 -18.80 62.79 -44.86
C LYS A 281 -18.84 61.29 -45.08
N ALA A 282 -19.64 60.80 -46.04
CA ALA A 282 -19.70 59.38 -46.38
C ALA A 282 -18.36 58.85 -46.93
N ALA A 283 -17.69 59.62 -47.78
CA ALA A 283 -16.37 59.28 -48.32
C ALA A 283 -15.28 59.26 -47.23
N LEU A 284 -15.31 60.22 -46.29
CA LEU A 284 -14.40 60.25 -45.15
C LEU A 284 -14.63 59.08 -44.19
N GLU A 285 -15.88 58.70 -43.94
CA GLU A 285 -16.23 57.55 -43.11
C GLU A 285 -15.83 56.22 -43.77
N ALA A 286 -16.12 56.03 -45.07
CA ALA A 286 -15.66 54.86 -45.82
C ALA A 286 -14.13 54.74 -45.82
N LYS A 287 -13.41 55.86 -45.97
CA LYS A 287 -11.94 55.89 -45.89
C LYS A 287 -11.43 55.47 -44.52
N ARG A 288 -12.05 55.95 -43.43
CA ARG A 288 -11.74 55.53 -42.05
C ARG A 288 -12.04 54.05 -41.79
N GLN A 289 -13.14 53.51 -42.32
CA GLN A 289 -13.46 52.08 -42.18
C GLN A 289 -12.43 51.20 -42.91
N LEU A 290 -12.00 51.59 -44.11
CA LEU A 290 -10.94 50.89 -44.86
C LEU A 290 -9.57 50.96 -44.15
N GLU A 291 -9.24 52.09 -43.54
CA GLU A 291 -8.01 52.27 -42.76
C GLU A 291 -8.02 51.43 -41.48
N LEU A 292 -9.16 51.37 -40.77
CA LEU A 292 -9.36 50.51 -39.60
C LEU A 292 -9.30 49.01 -39.94
N GLN A 293 -9.81 48.60 -41.11
CA GLN A 293 -9.65 47.23 -41.60
C GLN A 293 -8.18 46.88 -41.85
N LYS A 294 -7.42 47.77 -42.51
CA LYS A 294 -5.99 47.56 -42.77
C LYS A 294 -5.16 47.49 -41.49
N GLN A 295 -5.49 48.30 -40.47
CA GLN A 295 -4.86 48.20 -39.16
C GLN A 295 -5.12 46.83 -38.50
N LYS A 296 -6.38 46.36 -38.47
CA LYS A 296 -6.73 45.05 -37.91
C LYS A 296 -6.07 43.88 -38.64
N GLU A 297 -6.00 43.93 -39.97
CA GLU A 297 -5.33 42.90 -40.77
C GLU A 297 -3.81 42.88 -40.51
N ALA A 298 -3.20 44.04 -40.25
CA ALA A 298 -1.79 44.14 -39.85
C ALA A 298 -1.56 43.63 -38.41
N GLU A 299 -2.43 43.96 -37.46
CA GLU A 299 -2.38 43.42 -36.09
C GLU A 299 -2.54 41.90 -36.06
N GLU A 300 -3.49 41.35 -36.82
CA GLU A 300 -3.72 39.90 -36.90
C GLU A 300 -2.50 39.17 -37.49
N LYS A 301 -1.89 39.71 -38.54
CA LYS A 301 -0.64 39.18 -39.12
C LYS A 301 0.52 39.25 -38.14
N ALA A 302 0.71 40.37 -37.44
CA ALA A 302 1.74 40.52 -36.42
C ALA A 302 1.54 39.57 -35.23
N ALA A 303 0.31 39.37 -34.78
CA ALA A 303 -0.03 38.43 -33.72
C ALA A 303 0.20 36.97 -34.15
N LEU A 304 -0.14 36.61 -35.40
CA LEU A 304 0.11 35.29 -35.96
C LEU A 304 1.62 35.00 -36.11
N GLU A 305 2.41 36.00 -36.53
CA GLU A 305 3.86 35.88 -36.65
C GLU A 305 4.53 35.78 -35.27
N ALA A 306 4.16 36.62 -34.31
CA ALA A 306 4.64 36.53 -32.93
C ALA A 306 4.31 35.16 -32.29
N LYS A 307 3.12 34.62 -32.56
CA LYS A 307 2.74 33.27 -32.13
C LYS A 307 3.62 32.19 -32.77
N ARG A 308 3.88 32.27 -34.08
CA ARG A 308 4.79 31.34 -34.79
C ARG A 308 6.21 31.42 -34.23
N GLN A 309 6.74 32.60 -33.97
CA GLN A 309 8.07 32.77 -33.35
C GLN A 309 8.12 32.18 -31.93
N LEU A 310 7.04 32.31 -31.14
CA LEU A 310 6.94 31.69 -29.82
C LEU A 310 6.89 30.15 -29.89
N GLU A 311 6.17 29.58 -30.86
CA GLU A 311 6.12 28.13 -31.10
C GLU A 311 7.48 27.57 -31.57
N LEU A 312 8.15 28.27 -32.50
CA LEU A 312 9.51 27.94 -32.95
C LEU A 312 10.54 28.00 -31.80
N LYS A 313 10.45 28.99 -30.91
CA LYS A 313 11.32 29.09 -29.74
C LYS A 313 11.08 27.93 -28.76
N LYS A 314 9.83 27.52 -28.54
CA LYS A 314 9.48 26.36 -27.70
C LYS A 314 9.96 25.04 -28.30
N GLN A 315 9.90 24.88 -29.63
CA GLN A 315 10.46 23.70 -30.30
C GLN A 315 11.98 23.60 -30.08
N LYS A 316 12.72 24.69 -30.34
CA LYS A 316 14.19 24.71 -30.11
C LYS A 316 14.57 24.45 -28.66
N GLU A 317 13.84 25.01 -27.70
CA GLU A 317 14.07 24.77 -26.27
C GLU A 317 13.76 23.31 -25.86
N ALA A 318 12.84 22.63 -26.56
CA ALA A 318 12.56 21.21 -26.36
C ALA A 318 13.63 20.31 -27.02
N GLU A 319 14.08 20.64 -28.23
CA GLU A 319 15.18 19.95 -28.93
C GLU A 319 16.49 20.06 -28.14
N GLU A 320 16.83 21.24 -27.60
CA GLU A 320 18.02 21.46 -26.78
C GLU A 320 17.97 20.62 -25.48
N LYS A 321 16.80 20.54 -24.83
CA LYS A 321 16.60 19.70 -23.64
C LYS A 321 16.71 18.21 -23.98
N ALA A 322 16.12 17.75 -25.08
CA ALA A 322 16.23 16.38 -25.53
C ALA A 322 17.68 16.00 -25.88
N ALA A 323 18.43 16.90 -26.53
CA ALA A 323 19.85 16.70 -26.84
C ALA A 323 20.72 16.66 -25.56
N LEU A 324 20.44 17.51 -24.57
CA LEU A 324 21.12 17.50 -23.27
C LEU A 324 20.81 16.22 -22.47
N GLU A 325 19.56 15.75 -22.51
CA GLU A 325 19.15 14.51 -21.85
C GLU A 325 19.77 13.28 -22.53
N ALA A 326 19.76 13.20 -23.86
CA ALA A 326 20.46 12.15 -24.61
C ALA A 326 21.97 12.13 -24.32
N LYS A 327 22.61 13.32 -24.22
CA LYS A 327 24.03 13.42 -23.83
C LYS A 327 24.27 12.88 -22.42
N ARG A 328 23.40 13.20 -21.45
CA ARG A 328 23.47 12.67 -20.08
C ARG A 328 23.25 11.16 -20.02
N GLN A 329 22.35 10.61 -20.83
CA GLN A 329 22.14 9.15 -20.92
C GLN A 329 23.39 8.44 -21.47
N LEU A 330 24.03 9.00 -22.50
CA LEU A 330 25.29 8.47 -23.04
C LEU A 330 26.45 8.55 -22.05
N GLU A 331 26.52 9.63 -21.26
CA GLU A 331 27.53 9.80 -20.20
C GLU A 331 27.30 8.82 -19.04
N LEU A 332 26.05 8.60 -18.64
CA LEU A 332 25.67 7.59 -17.64
C LEU A 332 25.96 6.15 -18.11
N GLN A 333 25.75 5.85 -19.40
CA GLN A 333 26.13 4.56 -19.98
C GLN A 333 27.65 4.32 -19.88
N LYS A 334 28.47 5.33 -20.21
CA LYS A 334 29.93 5.23 -20.10
C LYS A 334 30.42 5.11 -18.65
N GLN A 335 29.73 5.72 -17.69
CA GLN A 335 30.02 5.51 -16.27
C GLN A 335 29.73 4.06 -15.86
N LYS A 336 28.55 3.53 -16.21
CA LYS A 336 28.21 2.13 -15.92
C LYS A 336 29.18 1.12 -16.56
N GLU A 337 29.54 1.33 -17.82
CA GLU A 337 30.52 0.48 -18.53
C GLU A 337 31.93 0.51 -17.89
N ALA A 338 32.27 1.58 -17.16
CA ALA A 338 33.51 1.69 -16.39
C ALA A 338 33.38 1.07 -14.99
N GLU A 339 32.24 1.25 -14.31
CA GLU A 339 31.93 0.62 -13.02
C GLU A 339 31.88 -0.91 -13.14
N GLU A 340 31.24 -1.44 -14.17
CA GLU A 340 31.14 -2.87 -14.49
C GLU A 340 32.54 -3.49 -14.72
N LYS A 341 33.40 -2.84 -15.49
CA LYS A 341 34.79 -3.31 -15.70
C LYS A 341 35.61 -3.30 -14.40
N ALA A 342 35.42 -2.28 -13.55
CA ALA A 342 36.06 -2.23 -12.24
C ALA A 342 35.54 -3.30 -11.28
N ALA A 343 34.24 -3.63 -11.32
CA ALA A 343 33.63 -4.69 -10.52
C ALA A 343 34.14 -6.08 -10.93
N ILE A 344 34.22 -6.36 -12.24
CA ILE A 344 34.79 -7.60 -12.80
C ILE A 344 36.26 -7.76 -12.38
N GLU A 345 37.06 -6.70 -12.44
CA GLU A 345 38.47 -6.76 -12.01
C GLU A 345 38.59 -6.96 -10.49
N ALA A 346 37.76 -6.29 -9.68
CA ALA A 346 37.73 -6.48 -8.23
C ALA A 346 37.30 -7.90 -7.82
N LYS A 347 36.29 -8.48 -8.49
CA LYS A 347 35.90 -9.90 -8.33
C LYS A 347 37.07 -10.82 -8.61
N ARG A 348 37.75 -10.64 -9.75
CA ARG A 348 38.89 -11.47 -10.17
C ARG A 348 40.05 -11.40 -9.17
N GLN A 349 40.31 -10.24 -8.58
CA GLN A 349 41.28 -10.08 -7.50
C GLN A 349 40.83 -10.82 -6.22
N GLN A 350 39.55 -10.73 -5.85
CA GLN A 350 39.00 -11.42 -4.67
C GLN A 350 39.01 -12.95 -4.82
N GLU A 351 38.72 -13.49 -6.01
CA GLU A 351 38.84 -14.93 -6.28
C GLU A 351 40.29 -15.41 -6.20
N LEU A 352 41.24 -14.67 -6.78
CA LEU A 352 42.66 -14.98 -6.68
C LEU A 352 43.15 -14.95 -5.22
N GLN A 353 42.61 -14.07 -4.39
CA GLN A 353 42.90 -14.03 -2.95
C GLN A 353 42.27 -15.24 -2.21
N LYS A 354 41.02 -15.60 -2.51
CA LYS A 354 40.35 -16.79 -1.96
C LYS A 354 41.09 -18.09 -2.32
N GLN A 355 41.60 -18.21 -3.56
CA GLN A 355 42.40 -19.35 -3.99
C GLN A 355 43.71 -19.45 -3.20
N LYS A 356 44.43 -18.34 -3.03
CA LYS A 356 45.66 -18.30 -2.22
C LYS A 356 45.41 -18.66 -0.76
N GLU A 357 44.34 -18.14 -0.16
CA GLU A 357 43.94 -18.53 1.21
C GLU A 357 43.60 -20.02 1.32
N ALA A 358 42.94 -20.60 0.32
CA ALA A 358 42.62 -22.03 0.31
C ALA A 358 43.89 -22.90 0.18
N GLU A 359 44.82 -22.49 -0.69
CA GLU A 359 46.12 -23.15 -0.89
C GLU A 359 47.01 -23.07 0.37
N GLU A 360 47.06 -21.91 1.04
CA GLU A 360 47.76 -21.74 2.31
C GLU A 360 47.12 -22.57 3.44
N LYS A 361 45.78 -22.60 3.54
CA LYS A 361 45.06 -23.43 4.51
C LYS A 361 45.32 -24.93 4.27
N ALA A 362 45.32 -25.38 3.01
CA ALA A 362 45.66 -26.76 2.65
C ALA A 362 47.11 -27.12 2.99
N ALA A 363 48.07 -26.22 2.72
CA ALA A 363 49.47 -26.41 3.09
C ALA A 363 49.67 -26.47 4.62
N LEU A 364 48.96 -25.61 5.38
CA LEU A 364 48.98 -25.63 6.84
C LEU A 364 48.36 -26.91 7.42
N GLU A 365 47.26 -27.40 6.84
CA GLU A 365 46.63 -28.66 7.25
C GLU A 365 47.52 -29.87 6.95
N ALA A 366 48.15 -29.92 5.77
CA ALA A 366 49.12 -30.94 5.41
C ALA A 366 50.32 -30.95 6.38
N LYS A 367 50.85 -29.77 6.73
CA LYS A 367 51.92 -29.62 7.72
C LYS A 367 51.49 -30.13 9.11
N ARG A 368 50.28 -29.79 9.57
CA ARG A 368 49.71 -30.30 10.83
C ARG A 368 49.50 -31.81 10.82
N LYS A 369 49.07 -32.41 9.70
CA LYS A 369 48.93 -33.88 9.55
C LYS A 369 50.28 -34.59 9.67
N LEU A 370 51.33 -34.05 9.03
CA LEU A 370 52.69 -34.57 9.12
C LEU A 370 53.28 -34.45 10.55
N GLU A 371 53.00 -33.33 11.23
CA GLU A 371 53.42 -33.09 12.61
C GLU A 371 52.70 -34.02 13.59
N LEU A 372 51.39 -34.25 13.42
CA LEU A 372 50.59 -35.20 14.19
C LEU A 372 51.04 -36.66 13.96
N GLN A 373 51.43 -37.03 12.74
CA GLN A 373 52.05 -38.34 12.49
C GLN A 373 53.35 -38.51 13.28
N LYS A 374 54.24 -37.50 13.26
CA LYS A 374 55.50 -37.53 14.02
C LYS A 374 55.28 -37.59 15.54
N GLN A 375 54.25 -36.91 16.05
CA GLN A 375 53.86 -37.02 17.46
C GLN A 375 53.38 -38.43 17.80
N LYS A 376 52.49 -39.03 17.00
CA LYS A 376 52.02 -40.40 17.22
C LYS A 376 53.15 -41.44 17.16
N GLU A 377 54.08 -41.30 16.21
CA GLU A 377 55.24 -42.18 16.08
C GLU A 377 56.21 -42.04 17.27
N ALA A 378 56.27 -40.86 17.90
CA ALA A 378 57.03 -40.62 19.13
C ALA A 378 56.30 -41.16 20.38
N GLU A 379 54.98 -40.97 20.48
CA GLU A 379 54.15 -41.55 21.55
C GLU A 379 54.17 -43.07 21.53
N GLU A 380 54.11 -43.70 20.35
CA GLU A 380 54.18 -45.16 20.22
C GLU A 380 55.54 -45.70 20.71
N LYS A 381 56.65 -45.06 20.33
CA LYS A 381 57.99 -45.41 20.81
C LYS A 381 58.11 -45.22 22.33
N ALA A 382 57.62 -44.11 22.87
CA ALA A 382 57.59 -43.86 24.30
C ALA A 382 56.72 -44.88 25.07
N ALA A 383 55.58 -45.29 24.50
CA ALA A 383 54.70 -46.30 25.09
C ALA A 383 55.32 -47.72 25.07
N ILE A 384 56.09 -48.06 24.03
CA ILE A 384 56.86 -49.30 23.96
C ILE A 384 57.98 -49.31 25.01
N GLU A 385 58.69 -48.19 25.17
CA GLU A 385 59.75 -48.07 26.18
C GLU A 385 59.19 -48.08 27.61
N ALA A 386 58.09 -47.36 27.87
CA ALA A 386 57.39 -47.39 29.15
C ALA A 386 56.87 -48.80 29.50
N LYS A 387 56.35 -49.57 28.52
CA LYS A 387 55.99 -50.98 28.72
C LYS A 387 57.20 -51.83 29.13
N ARG A 388 58.36 -51.68 28.48
CA ARG A 388 59.61 -52.37 28.86
C ARG A 388 60.07 -52.00 30.28
N GLN A 389 60.01 -50.72 30.65
CA GLN A 389 60.39 -50.29 32.00
C GLN A 389 59.44 -50.84 33.08
N LEU A 390 58.13 -50.87 32.81
CA LEU A 390 57.12 -51.46 33.69
C LEU A 390 57.30 -52.98 33.85
N GLU A 391 57.65 -53.69 32.77
CA GLU A 391 57.94 -55.13 32.78
C GLU A 391 59.20 -55.45 33.59
N LEU A 392 60.26 -54.64 33.43
CA LEU A 392 61.49 -54.74 34.23
C LEU A 392 61.25 -54.42 35.72
N GLN A 393 60.38 -53.47 36.03
CA GLN A 393 59.95 -53.20 37.41
C GLN A 393 59.19 -54.40 38.00
N LYS A 394 58.23 -54.99 37.27
CA LYS A 394 57.47 -56.16 37.72
C LYS A 394 58.35 -57.37 38.03
N GLN A 395 59.43 -57.59 37.26
CA GLN A 395 60.40 -58.64 37.55
C GLN A 395 61.13 -58.38 38.88
N LYS A 396 61.65 -57.17 39.10
CA LYS A 396 62.33 -56.80 40.36
C LYS A 396 61.39 -56.86 41.57
N GLU A 397 60.16 -56.40 41.41
CA GLU A 397 59.14 -56.43 42.46
C GLU A 397 58.72 -57.88 42.80
N ALA A 398 58.80 -58.81 41.85
CA ALA A 398 58.58 -60.24 42.09
C ALA A 398 59.75 -60.90 42.85
N GLU A 399 61.00 -60.58 42.51
CA GLU A 399 62.18 -61.02 43.28
C GLU A 399 62.14 -60.49 44.72
N GLU A 400 61.82 -59.20 44.91
CA GLU A 400 61.73 -58.60 46.24
C GLU A 400 60.58 -59.22 47.07
N LYS A 401 59.43 -59.49 46.46
CA LYS A 401 58.32 -60.20 47.13
C LYS A 401 58.70 -61.62 47.53
N ALA A 402 59.41 -62.37 46.68
CA ALA A 402 59.89 -63.72 47.02
C ALA A 402 60.89 -63.69 48.20
N ALA A 403 61.82 -62.73 48.20
CA ALA A 403 62.77 -62.53 49.30
C ALA A 403 62.06 -62.12 50.62
N LEU A 404 61.05 -61.24 50.54
CA LEU A 404 60.25 -60.81 51.68
C LEU A 404 59.37 -61.94 52.24
N GLU A 405 58.81 -62.80 51.38
CA GLU A 405 58.00 -63.94 51.78
C GLU A 405 58.83 -65.00 52.51
N ALA A 406 60.02 -65.34 51.99
CA ALA A 406 60.97 -66.21 52.69
C ALA A 406 61.34 -65.67 54.09
N LYS A 407 61.52 -64.35 54.20
CA LYS A 407 61.78 -63.68 55.49
C LYS A 407 60.58 -63.74 56.44
N ARG A 408 59.37 -63.52 55.94
CA ARG A 408 58.10 -63.62 56.70
C ARG A 408 57.82 -65.03 57.21
N GLN A 409 58.10 -66.08 56.45
CA GLN A 409 57.93 -67.46 56.93
C GLN A 409 58.84 -67.78 58.13
N LEU A 410 60.01 -67.13 58.21
CA LEU A 410 60.95 -67.29 59.32
C LEU A 410 60.51 -66.51 60.58
N GLU A 411 59.84 -65.37 60.42
CA GLU A 411 59.21 -64.61 61.53
C GLU A 411 57.92 -65.27 62.03
N LEU A 412 57.06 -65.78 61.13
CA LEU A 412 55.81 -66.47 61.48
C LEU A 412 56.03 -67.72 62.36
N LYS A 413 57.19 -68.38 62.27
CA LYS A 413 57.56 -69.44 63.22
C LYS A 413 57.80 -68.91 64.63
N LYS A 414 58.48 -67.76 64.78
CA LYS A 414 58.76 -67.15 66.09
C LYS A 414 57.51 -66.55 66.74
N GLN A 415 56.59 -66.01 65.94
CA GLN A 415 55.39 -65.35 66.46
C GLN A 415 54.36 -66.34 67.04
N LYS A 416 54.24 -67.54 66.46
CA LYS A 416 53.34 -68.59 66.98
C LYS A 416 53.67 -69.07 68.40
N GLU A 417 54.94 -69.00 68.83
CA GLU A 417 55.33 -69.31 70.22
C GLU A 417 54.97 -68.19 71.22
N ALA A 418 54.67 -66.97 70.75
CA ALA A 418 54.31 -65.83 71.59
C ALA A 418 52.79 -65.73 71.82
N ASP A 419 51.98 -65.90 70.76
CA ASP A 419 50.54 -65.61 70.80
C ASP A 419 49.74 -66.59 71.71
N GLU A 420 50.20 -67.84 71.85
CA GLU A 420 49.57 -68.82 72.75
C GLU A 420 49.59 -68.37 74.22
N LYS A 421 50.61 -67.62 74.64
CA LYS A 421 50.69 -67.02 75.99
C LYS A 421 49.80 -65.79 76.18
N ALA A 422 49.38 -65.14 75.10
CA ALA A 422 48.54 -63.93 75.17
C ALA A 422 47.04 -64.24 75.34
N ALA A 423 46.54 -65.27 74.64
CA ALA A 423 45.12 -65.61 74.57
C ALA A 423 44.45 -65.83 75.94
N LEU A 424 45.20 -66.39 76.91
CA LEU A 424 44.73 -66.70 78.26
C LEU A 424 44.36 -65.48 79.12
N LYS A 425 44.86 -64.27 78.82
CA LYS A 425 44.55 -63.05 79.60
C LYS A 425 43.30 -62.29 79.14
N ALA A 426 42.89 -62.43 77.88
CA ALA A 426 41.83 -61.60 77.29
C ALA A 426 40.41 -61.94 77.79
N LYS A 427 40.13 -63.22 78.08
CA LYS A 427 38.78 -63.72 78.44
C LYS A 427 38.18 -63.17 79.75
N ARG A 428 38.94 -62.43 80.56
CA ARG A 428 38.51 -61.93 81.90
C ARG A 428 37.99 -60.49 81.95
N LYS A 429 37.80 -59.80 80.81
CA LYS A 429 37.40 -58.39 80.78
C LYS A 429 36.04 -58.07 80.13
N LEU A 430 35.32 -59.04 79.57
CA LEU A 430 34.12 -58.77 78.76
C LEU A 430 32.76 -58.92 79.47
N GLU A 431 32.73 -59.25 80.77
CA GLU A 431 31.48 -59.51 81.51
C GLU A 431 30.88 -58.29 82.24
N ILE A 432 31.62 -57.19 82.41
CA ILE A 432 31.23 -56.06 83.27
C ILE A 432 30.72 -54.86 82.44
N GLN A 433 29.93 -55.12 81.38
CA GLN A 433 29.37 -54.05 80.53
C GLN A 433 28.01 -54.40 79.91
N LYS A 434 27.13 -55.05 80.68
CA LYS A 434 25.75 -55.38 80.29
C LYS A 434 24.66 -55.02 81.31
N GLN A 435 24.98 -54.19 82.29
CA GLN A 435 23.99 -53.60 83.19
C GLN A 435 24.26 -52.10 83.34
N LYS A 436 23.39 -51.28 82.75
CA LYS A 436 22.81 -50.04 83.29
C LYS A 436 21.82 -49.48 82.26
N GLU A 437 20.56 -49.41 82.68
CA GLU A 437 19.70 -48.21 82.67
C GLU A 437 19.68 -47.37 81.38
N ALA A 438 18.61 -47.30 80.59
CA ALA A 438 17.29 -47.94 80.71
C ALA A 438 16.38 -47.49 81.88
N GLU A 439 16.46 -46.24 82.35
CA GLU A 439 15.31 -45.59 83.02
C GLU A 439 15.36 -44.04 83.00
N GLU A 440 14.60 -43.44 82.08
CA GLU A 440 13.90 -42.13 82.16
C GLU A 440 13.12 -42.01 80.83
N LYS A 441 11.81 -42.31 80.76
CA LYS A 441 10.67 -41.53 81.32
C LYS A 441 10.86 -40.06 80.97
N ALA A 442 10.23 -39.51 79.92
CA ALA A 442 8.79 -39.46 79.63
C ALA A 442 7.98 -38.77 80.74
N GLU A 443 6.94 -38.04 80.33
CA GLU A 443 5.96 -37.37 81.20
C GLU A 443 6.43 -36.10 81.93
N LEU A 444 6.16 -34.94 81.31
CA LEU A 444 5.52 -33.86 82.06
C LEU A 444 4.39 -33.24 81.24
N GLU A 445 3.18 -33.33 81.78
CA GLU A 445 1.94 -32.84 81.18
C GLU A 445 1.84 -31.31 81.05
N ALA A 446 0.96 -30.91 80.14
CA ALA A 446 0.00 -29.80 80.25
C ALA A 446 0.49 -28.38 80.63
N LYS A 447 0.06 -27.43 79.78
CA LYS A 447 -0.95 -26.45 80.21
C LYS A 447 -1.86 -25.99 79.07
N ARG A 448 -3.06 -25.53 79.44
CA ARG A 448 -4.22 -25.22 78.57
C ARG A 448 -4.52 -23.71 78.55
N GLN A 449 -5.15 -23.28 77.44
CA GLN A 449 -6.17 -22.21 77.32
C GLN A 449 -5.84 -20.77 77.79
N LEU A 450 -5.95 -19.80 76.87
CA LEU A 450 -6.91 -18.67 77.01
C LEU A 450 -7.21 -17.96 75.66
N GLU A 451 -7.85 -16.78 75.70
CA GLU A 451 -8.97 -16.44 74.81
C GLU A 451 -9.27 -14.92 74.63
N LEU A 452 -10.17 -14.59 73.68
CA LEU A 452 -11.00 -13.34 73.55
C LEU A 452 -10.27 -11.99 73.15
N GLN A 453 -10.86 -10.94 72.51
CA GLN A 453 -12.10 -10.73 71.69
C GLN A 453 -12.28 -9.27 71.05
N LYS A 454 -13.35 -9.03 70.22
CA LYS A 454 -14.11 -7.76 69.83
C LYS A 454 -13.56 -6.85 68.65
N GLN A 455 -14.23 -5.88 67.95
CA GLN A 455 -15.60 -5.23 67.85
C GLN A 455 -15.79 -4.49 66.46
N LYS A 456 -16.94 -4.46 65.71
CA LYS A 456 -18.15 -3.52 65.57
C LYS A 456 -17.94 -2.06 65.00
N GLU A 457 -18.81 -1.24 64.31
CA GLU A 457 -20.17 -1.19 63.59
C GLU A 457 -20.43 0.30 63.04
N THR A 458 -21.43 0.88 62.27
CA THR A 458 -22.64 0.57 61.38
C THR A 458 -23.26 1.84 60.63
N ALA A 459 -24.30 1.68 59.74
CA ALA A 459 -25.40 2.63 59.28
C ALA A 459 -25.19 3.71 58.13
N ALA A 460 -26.17 4.38 57.44
CA ALA A 460 -27.58 4.11 56.93
C ALA A 460 -28.25 5.29 56.08
N ALA A 461 -29.40 5.05 55.36
CA ALA A 461 -30.51 5.98 54.84
C ALA A 461 -30.31 6.97 53.61
N SER A 462 -31.32 7.60 52.91
CA SER A 462 -32.71 7.26 52.40
C SER A 462 -33.39 8.37 51.47
N ASP A 463 -34.57 8.07 50.83
CA ASP A 463 -35.74 8.92 50.33
C ASP A 463 -35.69 9.84 49.04
N LEU A 464 -36.79 10.47 48.49
CA LEU A 464 -38.04 9.96 47.81
C LEU A 464 -38.71 11.03 46.82
N GLU A 465 -40.03 10.97 46.52
CA GLU A 465 -40.75 11.37 45.26
C GLU A 465 -41.87 12.49 45.40
N THR A 466 -42.46 13.03 44.31
CA THR A 466 -43.82 13.69 44.33
C THR A 466 -44.53 13.91 42.97
N GLU A 467 -45.88 13.96 42.98
CA GLU A 467 -46.79 14.16 41.82
C GLU A 467 -47.88 15.23 42.09
N LYS A 468 -48.32 16.01 41.07
CA LYS A 468 -49.60 16.77 41.09
C LYS A 468 -50.03 17.31 39.70
N GLN A 469 -51.08 16.74 39.08
CA GLN A 469 -51.72 17.29 37.86
C GLN A 469 -53.23 17.02 37.81
N LEU A 470 -54.09 18.06 37.71
CA LEU A 470 -55.42 17.88 37.08
C LEU A 470 -56.11 19.19 36.61
N GLU A 471 -56.04 20.26 37.39
CA GLU A 471 -56.99 21.39 37.24
C GLU A 471 -56.71 22.30 36.02
N THR A 472 -55.46 22.37 35.54
CA THR A 472 -55.08 23.15 34.35
C THR A 472 -55.67 22.65 33.02
N LYS A 473 -56.44 21.54 33.02
CA LYS A 473 -56.88 20.84 31.81
C LYS A 473 -57.87 21.64 30.94
N LYS A 474 -58.86 22.32 31.55
CA LYS A 474 -59.96 22.98 30.79
C LYS A 474 -59.62 24.36 30.23
N ARG A 475 -58.73 25.14 30.85
CA ARG A 475 -58.21 26.39 30.24
C ARG A 475 -57.25 26.13 29.07
N ARG A 476 -56.64 24.94 28.99
CA ARG A 476 -55.75 24.56 27.88
C ARG A 476 -56.51 24.33 26.56
N GLU A 477 -57.74 23.82 26.58
CA GLU A 477 -58.41 23.36 25.35
C GLU A 477 -58.75 24.48 24.35
N SER A 478 -59.06 25.69 24.81
CA SER A 478 -59.26 26.86 23.93
C SER A 478 -57.95 27.42 23.39
N ALA A 479 -56.90 27.49 24.22
CA ALA A 479 -55.56 27.89 23.80
C ALA A 479 -55.01 26.91 22.75
N ILE A 480 -55.10 25.61 23.00
CA ILE A 480 -54.71 24.51 22.09
C ILE A 480 -55.37 24.63 20.71
N LYS A 481 -56.57 25.21 20.60
CA LYS A 481 -57.21 25.41 19.28
C LYS A 481 -56.53 26.52 18.47
N ALA A 482 -56.30 27.69 19.07
CA ALA A 482 -55.57 28.79 18.40
C ALA A 482 -54.11 28.41 18.12
N GLU A 483 -53.48 27.70 19.06
CA GLU A 483 -52.15 27.13 18.96
C GLU A 483 -52.06 26.10 17.81
N ARG A 484 -53.06 25.21 17.65
CA ARG A 484 -53.13 24.29 16.49
C ARG A 484 -53.17 25.01 15.16
N ASP A 485 -53.92 26.10 15.02
CA ASP A 485 -54.01 26.81 13.73
C ASP A 485 -52.75 27.65 13.43
N ALA A 486 -52.06 28.15 14.46
CA ALA A 486 -50.71 28.72 14.32
C ALA A 486 -49.68 27.65 13.93
N ILE A 487 -49.67 26.52 14.64
CA ILE A 487 -48.85 25.33 14.32
C ILE A 487 -49.16 24.86 12.89
N ARG A 488 -50.41 24.87 12.43
CA ARG A 488 -50.79 24.43 11.07
C ARG A 488 -50.18 25.32 9.97
N LYS A 489 -50.03 26.63 10.21
CA LYS A 489 -49.27 27.51 9.31
C LYS A 489 -47.77 27.19 9.34
N GLN A 490 -47.18 27.12 10.53
CA GLN A 490 -45.77 26.78 10.70
C GLN A 490 -45.42 25.39 10.14
N VAL A 491 -46.30 24.40 10.26
CA VAL A 491 -46.16 23.05 9.70
C VAL A 491 -46.25 23.06 8.17
N ASN A 492 -47.03 23.95 7.56
CA ASN A 492 -47.06 24.08 6.09
C ASN A 492 -45.78 24.75 5.54
N GLU A 493 -45.23 25.74 6.25
CA GLU A 493 -43.94 26.36 5.88
C GLU A 493 -42.77 25.43 6.18
N ALA A 494 -42.77 24.78 7.35
CA ALA A 494 -41.84 23.72 7.67
C ALA A 494 -41.97 22.52 6.72
N SER A 495 -43.15 22.20 6.18
CA SER A 495 -43.33 21.16 5.16
C SER A 495 -42.66 21.55 3.84
N LYS A 496 -42.75 22.82 3.41
CA LYS A 496 -41.96 23.34 2.28
C LYS A 496 -40.46 23.33 2.56
N TYR A 497 -40.03 23.71 3.76
CA TYR A 497 -38.62 23.69 4.13
C TYR A 497 -38.08 22.25 4.26
N ASN A 498 -38.89 21.32 4.76
CA ASN A 498 -38.59 19.89 4.92
C ASN A 498 -38.62 19.15 3.58
N SER A 499 -39.44 19.55 2.60
CA SER A 499 -39.38 18.99 1.25
C SER A 499 -38.15 19.50 0.47
N ILE A 500 -37.76 20.77 0.64
CA ILE A 500 -36.50 21.31 0.12
C ILE A 500 -35.29 20.67 0.83
N ALA A 501 -35.36 20.49 2.16
CA ALA A 501 -34.32 19.80 2.92
C ALA A 501 -34.20 18.33 2.47
N LYS A 502 -35.30 17.59 2.30
CA LYS A 502 -35.29 16.22 1.77
C LYS A 502 -34.85 16.12 0.31
N ALA A 503 -35.06 17.16 -0.50
CA ALA A 503 -34.47 17.24 -1.83
C ALA A 503 -32.94 17.36 -1.73
N ARG A 504 -32.44 18.25 -0.88
CA ARG A 504 -31.00 18.42 -0.61
C ARG A 504 -30.37 17.20 0.07
N GLU A 505 -31.04 16.56 1.02
CA GLU A 505 -30.60 15.29 1.62
C GLU A 505 -30.52 14.19 0.57
N LYS A 506 -31.41 14.16 -0.42
CA LYS A 506 -31.32 13.21 -1.55
C LYS A 506 -30.18 13.57 -2.51
N GLU A 507 -29.99 14.83 -2.85
CA GLU A 507 -28.85 15.29 -3.65
C GLU A 507 -27.51 15.01 -2.93
N GLU A 508 -27.46 15.19 -1.62
CA GLU A 508 -26.29 14.94 -0.78
C GLU A 508 -26.07 13.44 -0.54
N GLN A 509 -27.12 12.64 -0.37
CA GLN A 509 -27.03 11.17 -0.36
C GLN A 509 -26.54 10.66 -1.72
N GLN A 510 -27.05 11.18 -2.83
CA GLN A 510 -26.56 10.87 -4.18
C GLN A 510 -25.11 11.33 -4.39
N LEU A 511 -24.69 12.47 -3.82
CA LEU A 511 -23.31 12.96 -3.87
C LEU A 511 -22.37 12.11 -3.00
N ILE A 512 -22.83 11.66 -1.83
CA ILE A 512 -22.12 10.73 -0.93
C ILE A 512 -22.03 9.35 -1.57
N GLU A 513 -23.07 8.88 -2.25
CA GLU A 513 -23.07 7.61 -2.98
C GLU A 513 -22.18 7.69 -4.23
N LEU A 514 -22.22 8.79 -4.98
CA LEU A 514 -21.30 9.05 -6.09
C LEU A 514 -19.84 9.17 -5.58
N ARG A 515 -19.61 9.76 -4.40
CA ARG A 515 -18.29 9.73 -3.73
C ARG A 515 -17.90 8.32 -3.34
N ARG A 516 -18.78 7.51 -2.72
CA ARG A 516 -18.50 6.10 -2.39
C ARG A 516 -18.23 5.25 -3.64
N GLN A 517 -18.90 5.52 -4.75
CA GLN A 517 -18.64 4.90 -6.04
C GLN A 517 -17.28 5.32 -6.58
N ASN A 518 -16.95 6.62 -6.56
CA ASN A 518 -15.63 7.13 -6.96
C ASN A 518 -14.51 6.61 -6.04
N ASP A 519 -14.72 6.49 -4.72
CA ASP A 519 -13.76 5.95 -3.75
C ASP A 519 -13.58 4.44 -3.94
N SER A 520 -14.65 3.71 -4.30
CA SER A 520 -14.56 2.29 -4.66
C SER A 520 -13.87 2.08 -6.00
N ILE A 521 -14.12 2.95 -6.98
CA ILE A 521 -13.41 2.99 -8.27
C ILE A 521 -11.94 3.36 -8.04
N ALA A 522 -11.63 4.32 -7.16
CA ALA A 522 -10.27 4.67 -6.79
C ALA A 522 -9.56 3.49 -6.11
N LYS A 523 -10.21 2.79 -5.18
CA LYS A 523 -9.67 1.57 -4.54
C LYS A 523 -9.52 0.40 -5.52
N MET A 524 -10.40 0.26 -6.52
CA MET A 524 -10.23 -0.72 -7.59
C MET A 524 -9.05 -0.33 -8.50
N ILE A 525 -8.96 0.93 -8.94
CA ILE A 525 -7.83 1.44 -9.73
C ILE A 525 -6.52 1.31 -8.96
N GLU A 526 -6.51 1.56 -7.67
CA GLU A 526 -5.35 1.45 -6.78
C GLU A 526 -4.96 -0.02 -6.53
N LYS A 527 -5.93 -0.91 -6.27
CA LYS A 527 -5.69 -2.36 -6.17
C LYS A 527 -5.18 -2.94 -7.49
N GLU A 528 -5.82 -2.61 -8.60
CA GLU A 528 -5.34 -2.97 -9.95
C GLU A 528 -3.98 -2.30 -10.27
N ARG A 529 -3.64 -1.14 -9.66
CA ARG A 529 -2.33 -0.48 -9.83
C ARG A 529 -1.27 -1.18 -9.00
N GLN A 530 -1.59 -1.68 -7.81
CA GLN A 530 -0.74 -2.56 -7.00
C GLN A 530 -0.56 -3.93 -7.66
N GLU A 531 -1.63 -4.51 -8.23
CA GLU A 531 -1.58 -5.75 -9.01
C GLU A 531 -0.75 -5.54 -10.29
N LEU A 532 -0.98 -4.47 -11.06
CA LEU A 532 -0.21 -4.16 -12.27
C LEU A 532 1.20 -3.60 -11.97
N GLU A 533 1.51 -3.12 -10.76
CA GLU A 533 2.89 -2.86 -10.30
C GLU A 533 3.57 -4.15 -9.84
N GLY A 534 2.87 -5.06 -9.16
CA GLY A 534 3.35 -6.40 -8.83
C GLY A 534 3.60 -7.25 -10.07
N LEU A 535 2.76 -7.10 -11.10
CA LEU A 535 2.89 -7.80 -12.37
C LEU A 535 3.77 -7.06 -13.38
N ARG A 536 3.94 -5.72 -13.29
CA ARG A 536 5.08 -5.04 -13.93
C ARG A 536 6.41 -5.38 -13.26
N ARG A 537 6.43 -5.67 -11.96
CA ARG A 537 7.61 -6.25 -11.30
C ARG A 537 7.86 -7.65 -11.84
N SER A 538 6.86 -8.53 -11.96
CA SER A 538 7.09 -9.87 -12.52
C SER A 538 7.38 -9.88 -14.03
N THR A 539 6.83 -8.97 -14.84
CA THR A 539 7.24 -8.85 -16.25
C THR A 539 8.58 -8.12 -16.42
N ALA A 540 8.96 -7.16 -15.57
CA ALA A 540 10.32 -6.62 -15.57
C ALA A 540 11.33 -7.70 -15.15
N LEU A 541 11.03 -8.52 -14.14
CA LEU A 541 11.82 -9.69 -13.77
C LEU A 541 11.92 -10.68 -14.96
N ALA A 542 10.82 -10.95 -15.67
CA ALA A 542 10.82 -11.85 -16.83
C ALA A 542 11.51 -11.27 -18.08
N GLN A 543 11.45 -9.95 -18.32
CA GLN A 543 12.11 -9.30 -19.45
C GLN A 543 13.59 -9.04 -19.20
N ASN A 544 13.99 -8.81 -17.94
CA ASN A 544 15.40 -8.83 -17.55
C ASN A 544 15.97 -10.25 -17.72
N ALA A 545 15.22 -11.28 -17.29
CA ALA A 545 15.57 -12.69 -17.49
C ALA A 545 15.54 -13.18 -18.95
N MET A 546 15.28 -12.31 -19.94
CA MET A 546 15.40 -12.63 -21.37
C MET A 546 16.41 -11.74 -22.12
N ASN A 547 16.99 -10.71 -21.49
CA ASN A 547 17.86 -9.73 -22.14
C ASN A 547 19.28 -9.65 -21.55
N SER A 548 19.64 -10.48 -20.57
CA SER A 548 21.00 -10.53 -20.02
C SER A 548 21.38 -11.92 -19.50
N GLU A 549 22.46 -12.47 -20.07
CA GLU A 549 23.35 -13.45 -19.44
C GLU A 549 24.74 -12.79 -19.30
N PRO A 550 25.56 -13.10 -18.28
CA PRO A 550 25.19 -13.39 -16.88
C PRO A 550 26.13 -12.67 -15.86
N GLU A 551 26.16 -13.17 -14.61
CA GLU A 551 27.26 -13.08 -13.62
C GLU A 551 27.32 -11.98 -12.54
N GLU A 552 26.53 -10.89 -12.55
CA GLU A 552 26.59 -9.89 -11.45
C GLU A 552 25.30 -9.67 -10.65
N GLN A 553 24.16 -9.41 -11.31
CA GLN A 553 22.93 -9.01 -10.58
C GLN A 553 22.15 -10.19 -9.98
N ASP A 554 22.26 -11.40 -10.54
CA ASP A 554 21.64 -12.60 -9.98
C ASP A 554 22.15 -12.91 -8.56
N ALA A 555 23.44 -12.68 -8.30
CA ALA A 555 24.03 -12.94 -6.99
C ALA A 555 23.39 -12.07 -5.90
N GLU A 556 23.07 -10.81 -6.17
CA GLU A 556 22.41 -9.93 -5.20
C GLU A 556 20.92 -10.25 -5.04
N VAL A 557 20.21 -10.61 -6.12
CA VAL A 557 18.80 -11.00 -6.05
C VAL A 557 18.62 -12.36 -5.35
N ILE A 558 19.50 -13.33 -5.61
CA ILE A 558 19.54 -14.61 -4.91
C ILE A 558 19.90 -14.37 -3.44
N ALA A 559 20.97 -13.62 -3.14
CA ALA A 559 21.34 -13.31 -1.76
C ALA A 559 20.25 -12.52 -1.01
N LEU A 560 19.45 -11.69 -1.69
CA LEU A 560 18.30 -11.01 -1.10
C LEU A 560 17.14 -11.98 -0.84
N ALA A 561 16.85 -12.89 -1.77
CA ALA A 561 15.83 -13.93 -1.60
C ALA A 561 16.21 -14.92 -0.47
N GLU A 562 17.48 -15.34 -0.40
CA GLU A 562 18.03 -16.14 0.69
C GLU A 562 18.02 -15.38 2.01
N ARG A 563 18.42 -14.11 2.03
CA ARG A 563 18.31 -13.23 3.22
C ARG A 563 16.85 -13.09 3.68
N MET A 564 15.88 -13.00 2.76
CA MET A 564 14.45 -13.00 3.10
C MET A 564 13.96 -14.37 3.61
N LYS A 565 14.44 -15.49 3.04
CA LYS A 565 14.13 -16.84 3.54
C LYS A 565 14.66 -17.04 4.97
N TYR A 566 15.92 -16.68 5.21
CA TYR A 566 16.58 -16.70 6.52
C TYR A 566 15.95 -15.73 7.55
N ARG A 567 15.26 -14.67 7.10
CA ARG A 567 14.41 -13.83 7.95
C ARG A 567 13.09 -14.53 8.32
N ASN A 568 12.46 -15.23 7.40
CA ASN A 568 11.18 -15.92 7.63
C ASN A 568 11.29 -17.14 8.58
N GLU A 569 12.35 -17.93 8.43
CA GLU A 569 12.65 -19.14 9.23
C GLU A 569 13.27 -18.81 10.61
N CYS A 570 13.33 -19.77 11.54
CA CYS A 570 13.89 -19.59 12.88
C CYS A 570 15.21 -20.37 13.03
N HIS A 571 16.33 -19.67 13.03
CA HIS A 571 17.67 -20.26 13.21
C HIS A 571 18.19 -20.02 14.64
N TYR A 572 18.90 -21.00 15.20
CA TYR A 572 19.21 -21.10 16.64
C TYR A 572 20.64 -21.56 16.90
N GLN A 573 21.35 -20.87 17.80
CA GLN A 573 22.59 -21.36 18.41
C GLN A 573 22.34 -22.42 19.49
N ILE A 574 21.20 -22.32 20.19
CA ILE A 574 20.78 -23.23 21.26
C ILE A 574 19.27 -23.43 21.12
N ASN A 575 18.78 -24.67 21.17
CA ASN A 575 17.35 -24.99 21.17
C ASN A 575 17.09 -26.25 22.01
N ASP A 576 17.56 -26.21 23.25
CA ASP A 576 17.66 -27.37 24.12
C ASP A 576 16.52 -27.40 25.14
N TYR A 577 16.03 -28.60 25.45
CA TYR A 577 15.07 -28.84 26.52
C TYR A 577 15.71 -29.70 27.60
N ASP A 578 15.98 -29.09 28.75
CA ASP A 578 16.46 -29.81 29.93
C ASP A 578 15.29 -30.53 30.60
N ARG A 579 15.28 -31.87 30.50
CA ARG A 579 14.26 -32.74 31.10
C ARG A 579 14.37 -32.84 32.62
N PHE A 580 15.54 -32.60 33.21
CA PHE A 580 15.75 -32.71 34.66
C PHE A 580 15.22 -31.47 35.39
N TYR A 581 15.49 -30.27 34.86
CA TYR A 581 14.98 -29.01 35.39
C TYR A 581 13.63 -28.57 34.79
N ASN A 582 13.16 -29.22 33.72
CA ASN A 582 11.97 -28.84 32.94
C ASN A 582 12.07 -27.41 32.39
N ILE A 583 13.22 -27.08 31.78
CA ILE A 583 13.54 -25.75 31.25
C ILE A 583 13.94 -25.85 29.79
N THR A 584 13.16 -25.22 28.92
CA THR A 584 13.58 -24.93 27.54
C THR A 584 14.53 -23.73 27.53
N THR A 585 15.67 -23.88 26.87
CA THR A 585 16.63 -22.80 26.60
C THR A 585 16.75 -22.61 25.09
N LYS A 586 16.31 -21.46 24.58
CA LYS A 586 16.43 -21.09 23.18
C LYS A 586 17.34 -19.86 23.04
N ARG A 587 18.33 -19.91 22.17
CA ARG A 587 19.12 -18.77 21.71
C ARG A 587 19.05 -18.72 20.20
N THR A 588 18.56 -17.64 19.62
CA THR A 588 18.58 -17.49 18.16
C THR A 588 20.01 -17.35 17.64
N GLU A 589 20.21 -17.50 16.34
CA GLU A 589 21.39 -16.94 15.68
C GLU A 589 21.40 -15.40 15.76
N GLU A 590 22.53 -14.81 15.39
CA GLU A 590 22.79 -13.38 15.43
C GLU A 590 22.37 -12.73 14.10
N TYR A 591 21.44 -11.78 14.13
CA TYR A 591 20.88 -11.14 12.93
C TYR A 591 21.41 -9.72 12.79
N SER A 592 21.92 -9.36 11.60
CA SER A 592 22.20 -7.95 11.26
C SER A 592 20.90 -7.14 11.23
N ILE A 593 20.85 -6.09 12.05
CA ILE A 593 19.75 -5.12 12.14
C ILE A 593 20.08 -3.86 11.34
N SER A 594 21.35 -3.46 11.34
CA SER A 594 21.93 -2.36 10.56
C SER A 594 23.44 -2.57 10.44
N ASN A 595 24.11 -1.78 9.60
CA ASN A 595 25.57 -1.77 9.50
C ASN A 595 26.22 -1.63 10.90
N LYS A 596 27.07 -2.60 11.27
CA LYS A 596 27.70 -2.80 12.59
C LYS A 596 26.78 -3.08 13.78
N LEU A 597 25.45 -3.17 13.63
CA LEU A 597 24.53 -3.53 14.72
C LEU A 597 23.85 -4.86 14.44
N THR A 598 24.13 -5.84 15.28
CA THR A 598 23.42 -7.12 15.31
C THR A 598 22.49 -7.23 16.52
N ALA A 599 21.57 -8.20 16.47
CA ALA A 599 20.76 -8.59 17.62
C ALA A 599 20.46 -10.10 17.64
N GLU A 600 20.27 -10.63 18.84
CA GLU A 600 19.87 -12.02 19.10
C GLU A 600 18.85 -12.07 20.24
N LEU A 601 18.06 -13.14 20.29
CA LEU A 601 17.02 -13.36 21.29
C LEU A 601 17.31 -14.61 22.12
N TYR A 602 17.13 -14.50 23.43
CA TYR A 602 17.42 -15.58 24.38
C TYR A 602 16.26 -15.81 25.36
N GLN A 603 15.70 -17.01 25.35
CA GLN A 603 14.67 -17.48 26.27
C GLN A 603 15.27 -18.58 27.16
N GLN A 604 15.11 -18.45 28.48
CA GLN A 604 15.37 -19.53 29.42
C GLN A 604 14.17 -19.68 30.35
N GLY A 605 13.36 -20.72 30.11
CA GLY A 605 12.03 -20.83 30.68
C GLY A 605 11.19 -19.58 30.37
N VAL A 606 10.67 -18.92 31.40
CA VAL A 606 9.86 -17.70 31.27
C VAL A 606 10.67 -16.41 31.05
N LYS A 607 12.01 -16.44 31.19
CA LYS A 607 12.85 -15.24 31.08
C LYS A 607 13.29 -15.00 29.64
N THR A 608 12.68 -14.02 28.98
CA THR A 608 13.15 -13.52 27.68
C THR A 608 14.15 -12.36 27.84
N ASN A 609 15.20 -12.39 27.04
CA ASN A 609 16.21 -11.33 26.90
C ASN A 609 16.45 -11.04 25.41
N VAL A 610 16.90 -9.83 25.11
CA VAL A 610 17.51 -9.44 23.84
C VAL A 610 18.95 -8.99 24.11
N PHE A 611 19.87 -9.36 23.22
CA PHE A 611 21.20 -8.76 23.16
C PHE A 611 21.31 -7.96 21.86
N PHE A 612 22.08 -6.88 21.91
CA PHE A 612 22.45 -6.04 20.80
C PHE A 612 23.97 -5.81 20.85
N ASN A 613 24.69 -6.20 19.80
CA ASN A 613 26.13 -5.99 19.71
C ASN A 613 26.41 -4.89 18.68
N LEU A 614 27.02 -3.79 19.10
CA LEU A 614 27.43 -2.70 18.22
C LEU A 614 28.96 -2.70 18.10
N SER A 615 29.50 -2.83 16.89
CA SER A 615 30.96 -2.78 16.65
C SER A 615 31.54 -1.36 16.66
N GLU A 616 31.22 -0.59 17.71
CA GLU A 616 31.72 0.76 17.99
C GLU A 616 31.80 1.01 19.52
N ASP A 617 32.87 1.63 20.01
CA ASP A 617 33.08 1.97 21.43
C ASP A 617 32.13 3.09 21.89
N LEU A 618 31.08 2.73 22.63
CA LEU A 618 30.23 3.67 23.38
C LEU A 618 30.60 3.75 24.86
N GLY A 619 31.76 3.20 25.26
CA GLY A 619 32.11 2.87 26.63
C GLY A 619 31.67 1.47 27.00
N CYS A 620 31.54 1.22 28.29
CA CYS A 620 31.02 -0.05 28.79
C CYS A 620 29.48 -0.06 28.70
N ALA A 621 28.91 -1.25 28.49
CA ALA A 621 27.53 -1.51 28.84
C ALA A 621 27.47 -1.73 30.37
N SER A 622 26.74 -0.89 31.10
CA SER A 622 26.72 -0.91 32.56
C SER A 622 25.29 -0.94 33.11
N TYR A 623 25.05 -1.80 34.11
CA TYR A 623 23.79 -1.86 34.85
C TYR A 623 23.71 -0.84 36.00
N LEU A 624 24.82 -0.20 36.37
CA LEU A 624 24.92 0.65 37.57
C LEU A 624 24.08 1.94 37.43
N PRO A 625 23.15 2.26 38.36
CA PRO A 625 22.13 3.30 38.16
C PRO A 625 22.62 4.65 37.63
N ASN A 626 23.71 5.18 38.19
CA ASN A 626 24.22 6.51 37.86
C ASN A 626 24.90 6.61 36.48
N GLN A 627 25.23 5.47 35.86
CA GLN A 627 25.85 5.38 34.53
C GLN A 627 25.16 4.32 33.66
N ARG A 628 23.88 4.05 33.93
CA ARG A 628 23.19 2.89 33.38
C ARG A 628 22.98 3.04 31.87
N SER A 629 23.56 2.12 31.12
CA SER A 629 23.42 2.04 29.68
C SER A 629 21.97 1.75 29.29
N SER A 630 21.53 2.31 28.16
CA SER A 630 20.16 2.18 27.69
C SER A 630 20.07 2.05 26.18
N LEU A 631 18.97 1.46 25.74
CA LEU A 631 18.60 1.32 24.33
C LEU A 631 17.15 1.76 24.16
N LYS A 632 16.90 2.59 23.14
CA LYS A 632 15.59 3.11 22.80
C LYS A 632 15.27 2.72 21.36
N ILE A 633 14.29 1.86 21.17
CA ILE A 633 13.72 1.54 19.86
C ILE A 633 12.52 2.47 19.63
N THR A 634 12.49 3.16 18.50
CA THR A 634 11.28 3.83 18.01
C THR A 634 10.77 3.06 16.79
N LEU A 635 9.45 2.82 16.75
CA LEU A 635 8.76 2.06 15.71
C LEU A 635 8.11 2.98 14.67
N GLU A 636 7.71 2.45 13.53
CA GLU A 636 7.08 3.23 12.45
C GLU A 636 5.71 3.81 12.86
N ASN A 637 4.97 3.13 13.74
CA ASN A 637 3.77 3.65 14.40
C ASN A 637 4.06 4.73 15.49
N ASN A 638 5.30 5.23 15.56
CA ASN A 638 5.83 6.21 16.52
C ASN A 638 5.80 5.78 18.01
N ARG A 639 5.39 4.55 18.34
CA ARG A 639 5.63 4.01 19.68
C ARG A 639 7.13 3.89 19.94
N THR A 640 7.53 4.11 21.18
CA THR A 640 8.93 4.00 21.61
C THR A 640 9.02 3.02 22.78
N VAL A 641 9.95 2.08 22.69
CA VAL A 641 10.21 1.05 23.69
C VAL A 641 11.62 1.26 24.23
N MET A 642 11.73 1.47 25.54
CA MET A 642 13.02 1.68 26.22
C MET A 642 13.45 0.46 27.02
N PHE A 643 14.75 0.24 27.00
CA PHE A 643 15.47 -0.85 27.64
C PHE A 643 16.67 -0.27 28.41
N TYR A 644 17.06 -0.97 29.47
CA TYR A 644 18.25 -0.65 30.26
C TYR A 644 19.08 -1.89 30.45
N HIS A 645 20.40 -1.75 30.49
CA HIS A 645 21.29 -2.89 30.59
C HIS A 645 21.03 -3.69 31.87
N SER A 646 21.01 -5.02 31.74
CA SER A 646 20.59 -5.96 32.80
C SER A 646 21.50 -7.18 32.91
N TRP A 647 22.80 -7.00 32.64
CA TRP A 647 23.85 -7.99 32.86
C TRP A 647 25.03 -7.34 33.60
N ASP A 648 26.13 -8.08 33.74
CA ASP A 648 27.41 -7.57 34.27
C ASP A 648 28.00 -6.44 33.41
N ILE A 649 29.02 -5.75 33.90
CA ILE A 649 29.63 -4.62 33.16
C ILE A 649 30.53 -5.16 32.06
N GLU A 650 30.11 -5.01 30.81
CA GLU A 650 30.87 -5.44 29.63
C GLU A 650 31.54 -4.23 28.96
N CYS A 651 32.86 -4.28 28.79
CA CYS A 651 33.69 -3.22 28.21
C CYS A 651 34.58 -3.81 27.10
N GLY A 652 34.63 -3.18 25.93
CA GLY A 652 35.48 -3.62 24.82
C GLY A 652 35.33 -2.75 23.58
N GLU A 653 35.89 -3.20 22.46
CA GLU A 653 35.72 -2.55 21.13
C GLU A 653 34.31 -2.76 20.55
N ILE A 654 33.61 -3.80 21.03
CA ILE A 654 32.20 -4.07 20.76
C ILE A 654 31.39 -3.70 22.01
N PHE A 655 30.34 -2.91 21.81
CA PHE A 655 29.39 -2.55 22.86
C PHE A 655 28.28 -3.62 22.95
N HIS A 656 28.40 -4.50 23.94
CA HIS A 656 27.48 -5.61 24.20
C HIS A 656 26.32 -5.20 25.12
N PHE A 657 25.15 -4.90 24.56
CA PHE A 657 23.99 -4.46 25.31
C PHE A 657 22.96 -5.59 25.49
N LYS A 658 22.83 -6.12 26.71
CA LYS A 658 21.76 -7.07 27.10
C LYS A 658 20.64 -6.40 27.87
N ALA A 659 19.38 -6.70 27.51
CA ALA A 659 18.20 -6.30 28.29
C ALA A 659 17.14 -7.42 28.39
N ILE A 660 16.47 -7.48 29.54
CA ILE A 660 15.26 -8.30 29.74
C ILE A 660 14.10 -7.73 28.92
N LEU A 661 13.29 -8.62 28.33
CA LEU A 661 12.08 -8.31 27.55
C LEU A 661 10.82 -8.67 28.35
N THR A 662 10.04 -7.67 28.77
CA THR A 662 8.71 -7.89 29.37
C THR A 662 7.66 -8.23 28.31
N ASN A 663 6.53 -8.82 28.71
CA ASN A 663 5.44 -9.15 27.78
C ASN A 663 4.85 -7.90 27.11
N ASP A 664 4.80 -6.76 27.80
CA ASP A 664 4.35 -5.49 27.22
C ASP A 664 5.35 -4.96 26.18
N GLN A 665 6.65 -5.05 26.45
CA GLN A 665 7.70 -4.70 25.50
C GLN A 665 7.66 -5.62 24.27
N LYS A 666 7.52 -6.94 24.46
CA LYS A 666 7.34 -7.90 23.34
C LYS A 666 6.10 -7.57 22.51
N SER A 667 4.98 -7.27 23.15
CA SER A 667 3.72 -6.89 22.48
C SER A 667 3.83 -5.56 21.73
N ALA A 668 4.56 -4.58 22.29
CA ALA A 668 4.84 -3.31 21.62
C ALA A 668 5.75 -3.50 20.39
N LEU A 669 6.84 -4.27 20.52
CA LEU A 669 7.79 -4.53 19.44
C LEU A 669 7.21 -5.38 18.30
N LYS A 670 6.22 -6.25 18.58
CA LYS A 670 5.43 -6.93 17.54
C LYS A 670 4.44 -6.02 16.79
N SER A 671 4.17 -4.80 17.28
CA SER A 671 3.06 -3.96 16.77
C SER A 671 3.38 -3.09 15.55
N SER A 672 4.65 -2.96 15.16
CA SER A 672 5.11 -2.18 14.00
C SER A 672 6.60 -2.40 13.76
N PRO A 673 7.11 -2.26 12.51
CA PRO A 673 8.54 -2.37 12.23
C PRO A 673 9.37 -1.28 12.94
N ILE A 674 10.67 -1.57 13.13
CA ILE A 674 11.64 -0.64 13.70
C ILE A 674 11.87 0.53 12.73
N LYS A 675 11.76 1.76 13.24
CA LYS A 675 12.04 3.02 12.53
C LYS A 675 13.45 3.53 12.81
N SER A 676 13.87 3.49 14.07
CA SER A 676 15.23 3.82 14.48
C SER A 676 15.59 3.23 15.85
N ILE A 677 16.89 3.11 16.13
CA ILE A 677 17.44 2.64 17.40
C ILE A 677 18.42 3.69 17.92
N VAL A 678 18.35 3.98 19.22
CA VAL A 678 19.35 4.81 19.92
C VAL A 678 20.00 3.98 21.02
N LEU A 679 21.32 3.83 20.97
CA LEU A 679 22.15 3.12 21.95
C LEU A 679 22.94 4.14 22.78
N LYS A 680 22.99 3.96 24.10
CA LYS A 680 23.78 4.80 25.03
C LYS A 680 24.63 3.95 25.96
N GLY A 681 25.95 4.10 25.87
CA GLY A 681 26.93 3.52 26.80
C GLY A 681 27.42 4.52 27.85
N THR A 682 28.51 4.20 28.54
CA THR A 682 29.10 5.11 29.56
C THR A 682 29.90 6.27 28.99
N LYS A 683 30.44 6.18 27.76
CA LYS A 683 31.19 7.25 27.08
C LYS A 683 30.37 8.00 26.03
N GLY A 684 29.47 7.31 25.32
CA GLY A 684 28.88 7.81 24.07
C GLY A 684 27.43 7.39 23.81
N THR A 685 26.84 7.97 22.78
CA THR A 685 25.49 7.65 22.27
C THR A 685 25.55 7.49 20.75
N LYS A 686 24.82 6.53 20.20
CA LYS A 686 24.72 6.26 18.76
C LYS A 686 23.25 6.26 18.33
N ASP A 687 22.90 7.15 17.40
CA ASP A 687 21.63 7.13 16.69
C ASP A 687 21.75 6.31 15.40
N ILE A 688 20.82 5.37 15.18
CA ILE A 688 20.79 4.46 14.03
C ILE A 688 19.42 4.62 13.36
N ASN A 689 19.40 5.40 12.28
CA ASN A 689 18.19 5.77 11.53
C ASN A 689 17.98 4.95 10.26
N PHE A 690 18.99 4.22 9.80
CA PHE A 690 18.88 3.23 8.74
C PHE A 690 18.85 1.84 9.37
N ILE A 691 17.82 1.07 9.08
CA ILE A 691 17.59 -0.26 9.66
C ILE A 691 17.34 -1.22 8.49
N GLU A 692 18.24 -2.19 8.31
CA GLU A 692 18.18 -3.19 7.25
C GLU A 692 17.15 -4.28 7.54
N TYR A 693 16.89 -4.57 8.82
CA TYR A 693 15.90 -5.56 9.24
C TYR A 693 14.90 -4.96 10.22
N LYS A 694 13.92 -4.22 9.68
CA LYS A 694 12.93 -3.51 10.50
C LYS A 694 11.94 -4.47 11.17
N GLU A 695 11.70 -5.61 10.54
CA GLU A 695 10.69 -6.60 10.91
C GLU A 695 11.21 -7.58 11.98
N PHE A 696 12.49 -7.49 12.37
CA PHE A 696 13.18 -8.42 13.28
C PHE A 696 12.34 -8.88 14.49
N PHE A 697 11.72 -7.96 15.23
CA PHE A 697 10.93 -8.34 16.41
C PHE A 697 9.57 -8.97 16.05
N ILE A 698 8.97 -8.62 14.92
CA ILE A 698 7.75 -9.25 14.42
C ILE A 698 8.08 -10.70 14.02
N ASP A 699 9.18 -10.89 13.31
CA ASP A 699 9.60 -12.17 12.75
C ASP A 699 10.22 -13.14 13.76
N LYS A 700 11.03 -12.64 14.70
CA LYS A 700 11.92 -13.49 15.52
C LYS A 700 11.46 -13.67 16.97
N LEU A 701 10.62 -12.78 17.53
CA LEU A 701 10.02 -13.05 18.85
C LEU A 701 9.15 -14.32 18.83
N LYS A 702 8.53 -14.65 17.69
CA LYS A 702 7.75 -15.89 17.51
C LYS A 702 8.58 -17.19 17.66
N CYS A 703 9.90 -17.11 17.54
CA CYS A 703 10.81 -18.26 17.71
C CYS A 703 11.03 -18.58 19.21
N ILE A 704 10.91 -17.58 20.09
CA ILE A 704 11.36 -17.61 21.49
C ILE A 704 10.29 -17.14 22.50
N ASP A 705 9.04 -17.17 22.09
CA ASP A 705 7.89 -17.27 23.00
C ASP A 705 7.52 -18.77 23.23
#